data_AF-A0A660T642-F1
#
_entry.id   AF-A0A660T642-F1
#
_cell.length_a   1.000
_cell.length_b   1.000
_cell.length_c   1.000
_cell.angle_alpha   90.00
_cell.angle_beta   90.00
_cell.angle_gamma   90.00
#
_symmetry.space_group_name_H-M   'P 1'
#
loop_
_entity.id
_entity.type
_entity.pdbx_description
1 polymer ?
#
loop_
_entity_poly.entity_id
_entity_poly.type
_entity_poly.pdbx_seq_one_letter_code
_entity_poly.pdbx_strand_id
1 'polypeptide(L)'
;SVSVKFNGHDEYRYTFNPDSGTVNFLFPVPTDANIEIIYRTMATRKLTGDLLVALGSKFNFTDNLYMDTGAGLRWNVLNSKYIEQPGNANGSIMGTAGLSYNRDNFDIKLDAGVSVHSPNTTGVLRLAGMNKSRFTVPISANYLYPSAPSIVPLVTAGTRGKLYYKDYHKYDSSGTSILMKYSWTPPSNQQYKYDNGGRTGPYIAGTGSEIDGNSAVFDYDLEASEWTGGRIPLTLGSEPIDLSSTQSISLKWKQIDPMGTVAVYIRAGKLAEDLDNDGIIDKELSKYDSGFNFNDGSFTMKIGLAANSNSDNNQIDTEDLDGNGILDKEGSNLVFTKNPTVPVSGWKTLNINLNPTEREALKAVTGFEILIVDSGSGSSGRLLVGDISFNASSFVTNPDAGQLVTAKEVNEAFTSAPTPFLTTNYPEVSIFSTSSGAQNVAEISWDIAGNWKTTSFIKPVDLSDYNKISFYMKTPATAPSDITFSLTNPGEDGISLTFPPVESSQWIKYTVDYINGTLTADGTNITETTWIKRDSNTADINRLALSASCSSAGTLLLDEVHLKDPVIGVSGAASTVFNYRRPGTLVGYKDTSILSNFNFTNSSSITGKNFASGFTNNSDSTIYTASGAAISLLTMGINGNLNLQWQNNKLFESPALSVSIPLLNSRLVIKDSYSEINLPLTSSTTRESSINANFWNSSLIVSGSSSYSIQNLIRTWGLNSNTLWEDNTSLTASGNFAMTSKESPYENMTSLEKFTKSYSLFIPTSGLNNRSTNINIKPVVKFNSGKIEINEIFESSVSGIDVRELSTNQLLSINAKYSFNLESLNEWSLTPEYKKTLSNIRNLTTDNIFFTDTEESFKNLETQNYYYTGFPLWEIFFTDFGTQFKDSTIEEKSAVYTPEFSLVFSRLPGSGIKDIFLPSTFSLFFSRNLKRDFDSASDNVNVKLESKSTALNIFGKLGTNPLFKWYQTEEITNILTITGEFGNYTTNIFSDPVFNLNYILFLDLSVNKQDSIRFESNQKISWLPVIWKNNITASYTWEVIPNKEIRIPIFQSTKNSIKPYFEHNEKITWSTSSDYSLNTSTFTLTIKHSTNLIFKDRGNISIFADLGIDQKKIKGLENPIEYYLFGMETG
;
A
#
# COMPACT_ATOMS: atom_id res chain seq x y z
N SER A 1 -14.90 -8.38 11.62
CA SER A 1 -15.88 -7.33 12.01
C SER A 1 -15.24 -5.98 11.78
N VAL A 2 -16.01 -4.98 11.38
CA VAL A 2 -15.56 -3.60 11.18
C VAL A 2 -16.59 -2.65 11.82
N SER A 3 -16.12 -1.61 12.48
CA SER A 3 -16.90 -0.49 13.01
C SER A 3 -16.21 0.78 12.54
N VAL A 4 -16.98 1.78 12.13
CA VAL A 4 -16.44 3.02 11.60
C VAL A 4 -17.04 4.17 12.39
N LYS A 5 -16.19 5.10 12.84
CA LYS A 5 -16.62 6.38 13.37
C LYS A 5 -16.17 7.51 12.47
N PHE A 6 -17.03 8.50 12.30
CA PHE A 6 -16.78 9.70 11.53
C PHE A 6 -16.86 10.89 12.49
N ASN A 7 -15.74 11.57 12.69
CA ASN A 7 -15.57 12.66 13.67
C ASN A 7 -16.06 12.27 15.08
N GLY A 8 -15.77 11.03 15.50
CA GLY A 8 -16.11 10.51 16.82
C GLY A 8 -17.52 9.90 16.95
N HIS A 9 -18.36 9.98 15.92
CA HIS A 9 -19.71 9.41 15.91
C HIS A 9 -19.77 8.12 15.08
N ASP A 10 -20.53 7.12 15.51
CA ASP A 10 -20.70 5.89 14.74
C ASP A 10 -21.30 6.18 13.35
N GLU A 11 -20.63 5.72 12.30
CA GLU A 11 -21.03 5.89 10.91
C GLU A 11 -21.43 4.53 10.33
N TYR A 12 -22.60 4.46 9.72
CA TYR A 12 -23.20 3.21 9.24
C TYR A 12 -23.32 3.16 7.71
N ARG A 13 -23.02 4.27 7.02
CA ARG A 13 -23.12 4.40 5.56
C ARG A 13 -21.79 4.07 4.90
N TYR A 14 -21.33 2.85 5.10
CA TYR A 14 -20.16 2.29 4.44
C TYR A 14 -20.41 0.84 4.03
N THR A 15 -19.61 0.35 3.10
CA THR A 15 -19.51 -1.07 2.76
C THR A 15 -18.09 -1.54 3.08
N PHE A 16 -17.96 -2.79 3.53
CA PHE A 16 -16.65 -3.37 3.84
C PHE A 16 -16.45 -4.62 2.99
N ASN A 17 -15.34 -4.66 2.26
CA ASN A 17 -14.91 -5.85 1.53
C ASN A 17 -13.88 -6.62 2.40
N PRO A 18 -14.24 -7.80 2.93
CA PRO A 18 -13.38 -8.57 3.83
C PRO A 18 -12.14 -9.17 3.14
N ASP A 19 -12.19 -9.41 1.83
CA ASP A 19 -11.08 -10.03 1.08
C ASP A 19 -9.98 -9.03 0.75
N SER A 20 -10.36 -7.77 0.49
CA SER A 20 -9.41 -6.67 0.21
C SER A 20 -9.10 -5.80 1.43
N GLY A 21 -9.89 -5.89 2.51
CA GLY A 21 -9.81 -4.99 3.65
C GLY A 21 -10.35 -3.57 3.41
N THR A 22 -11.00 -3.33 2.27
CA THR A 22 -11.41 -1.98 1.85
C THR A 22 -12.74 -1.56 2.49
N VAL A 23 -12.80 -0.35 3.07
CA VAL A 23 -14.03 0.31 3.54
C VAL A 23 -14.41 1.40 2.54
N ASN A 24 -15.55 1.25 1.85
CA ASN A 24 -16.06 2.24 0.91
C ASN A 24 -17.23 2.99 1.54
N PHE A 25 -17.07 4.30 1.75
CA PHE A 25 -18.15 5.16 2.20
C PHE A 25 -19.18 5.35 1.09
N LEU A 26 -20.47 5.31 1.44
CA LEU A 26 -21.57 5.54 0.51
C LEU A 26 -21.79 7.03 0.23
N PHE A 27 -20.84 7.87 0.63
CA PHE A 27 -20.83 9.31 0.47
C PHE A 27 -19.38 9.80 0.28
N PRO A 28 -19.18 10.94 -0.40
CA PRO A 28 -17.86 11.54 -0.50
C PRO A 28 -17.38 12.01 0.87
N VAL A 29 -16.24 11.46 1.29
CA VAL A 29 -15.57 11.83 2.54
C VAL A 29 -14.85 13.18 2.35
N PRO A 30 -15.18 14.22 3.14
CA PRO A 30 -14.41 15.46 3.18
C PRO A 30 -12.94 15.19 3.52
N THR A 31 -12.03 15.93 2.89
CA THR A 31 -10.57 15.76 3.05
C THR A 31 -10.08 16.00 4.48
N ASP A 32 -10.88 16.64 5.34
CA ASP A 32 -10.57 16.97 6.73
C ASP A 32 -11.32 16.10 7.76
N ALA A 33 -12.08 15.09 7.31
CA ALA A 33 -12.80 14.20 8.20
C ALA A 33 -11.83 13.25 8.95
N ASN A 34 -11.99 13.15 10.27
CA ASN A 34 -11.35 12.10 11.06
C ASN A 34 -12.20 10.83 11.00
N ILE A 35 -11.65 9.80 10.39
CA ILE A 35 -12.30 8.49 10.26
C ILE A 35 -11.55 7.47 11.11
N GLU A 36 -12.22 6.95 12.13
CA GLU A 36 -11.71 5.85 12.94
C GLU A 36 -12.31 4.55 12.44
N ILE A 37 -11.49 3.63 11.92
CA ILE A 37 -11.93 2.30 11.47
C ILE A 37 -11.39 1.26 12.43
N ILE A 38 -12.30 0.60 13.14
CA ILE A 38 -12.00 -0.45 14.11
C ILE A 38 -12.33 -1.80 13.47
N TYR A 39 -11.34 -2.66 13.29
CA TYR A 39 -11.55 -3.97 12.67
C TYR A 39 -10.86 -5.10 13.45
N ARG A 40 -11.35 -6.33 13.24
CA ARG A 40 -10.77 -7.55 13.82
C ARG A 40 -10.09 -8.38 12.73
N THR A 41 -8.84 -8.77 12.95
CA THR A 41 -8.09 -9.72 12.11
C THR A 41 -7.89 -11.05 12.84
N MET A 42 -7.77 -12.14 12.09
CA MET A 42 -7.33 -13.43 12.64
C MET A 42 -5.82 -13.58 12.47
N ALA A 43 -5.03 -12.99 13.38
CA ALA A 43 -3.59 -13.21 13.41
C ALA A 43 -3.27 -14.42 14.31
N THR A 44 -2.54 -15.41 13.78
CA THR A 44 -2.36 -16.74 14.39
C THR A 44 -1.22 -16.86 15.40
N ARG A 45 -0.54 -15.80 15.81
CA ARG A 45 0.52 -15.88 16.84
C ARG A 45 0.65 -14.61 17.66
N LYS A 46 -0.08 -14.51 18.77
CA LYS A 46 0.26 -13.62 19.89
C LYS A 46 0.29 -14.44 21.18
N LEU A 47 1.12 -14.00 22.13
CA LEU A 47 1.25 -14.62 23.45
C LEU A 47 -0.07 -14.54 24.25
N THR A 48 -0.92 -13.55 23.96
CA THR A 48 -2.14 -13.22 24.73
C THR A 48 -3.43 -13.69 24.03
N GLY A 49 -4.47 -13.99 24.81
CA GLY A 49 -5.81 -14.28 24.28
C GLY A 49 -6.89 -13.98 25.31
N ASP A 50 -7.97 -13.36 24.87
CA ASP A 50 -8.99 -12.77 25.73
C ASP A 50 -10.27 -13.61 25.75
N LEU A 51 -10.76 -13.91 26.96
CA LEU A 51 -12.14 -14.32 27.20
C LEU A 51 -13.02 -13.07 27.20
N LEU A 52 -14.05 -13.10 26.36
CA LEU A 52 -15.06 -12.06 26.27
C LEU A 52 -16.42 -12.65 26.63
N VAL A 53 -17.07 -12.09 27.64
CA VAL A 53 -18.45 -12.41 28.01
C VAL A 53 -19.24 -11.11 28.01
N ALA A 54 -20.37 -11.09 27.32
CA ALA A 54 -21.30 -9.97 27.34
C ALA A 54 -22.72 -10.50 27.59
N LEU A 55 -23.40 -9.90 28.55
CA LEU A 55 -24.79 -10.16 28.88
C LEU A 55 -25.56 -8.85 28.75
N GLY A 56 -26.72 -8.89 28.10
CA GLY A 56 -27.58 -7.73 27.93
C GLY A 56 -29.04 -8.12 28.17
N SER A 57 -29.77 -7.27 28.87
CA SER A 57 -31.22 -7.39 29.08
C SER A 57 -31.91 -6.10 28.67
N LYS A 58 -33.09 -6.21 28.07
CA LYS A 58 -33.97 -5.07 27.74
C LYS A 58 -35.30 -5.23 28.45
N PHE A 59 -35.70 -4.21 29.20
CA PHE A 59 -36.95 -4.15 29.95
C PHE A 59 -37.83 -3.04 29.38
N ASN A 60 -38.98 -3.39 28.80
CA ASN A 60 -39.96 -2.42 28.33
C ASN A 60 -40.97 -2.13 29.44
N PHE A 61 -41.00 -0.90 29.96
CA PHE A 61 -41.97 -0.49 30.98
C PHE A 61 -43.27 0.02 30.36
N THR A 62 -43.16 0.68 29.20
CA THR A 62 -44.28 1.10 28.34
C THR A 62 -43.84 1.02 26.88
N ASP A 63 -44.75 1.27 25.93
CA ASP A 63 -44.40 1.34 24.50
C ASP A 63 -43.35 2.42 24.19
N ASN A 64 -43.24 3.43 25.05
CA ASN A 64 -42.41 4.61 24.87
C ASN A 64 -41.25 4.70 25.88
N LEU A 65 -41.13 3.78 26.85
CA LEU A 65 -40.12 3.80 27.91
C LEU A 65 -39.53 2.40 28.09
N TYR A 66 -38.21 2.28 27.87
CA TYR A 66 -37.49 1.04 28.12
C TYR A 66 -36.14 1.31 28.79
N MET A 67 -35.63 0.28 29.45
CA MET A 67 -34.32 0.27 30.10
C MET A 67 -33.51 -0.91 29.57
N ASP A 68 -32.26 -0.65 29.22
CA ASP A 68 -31.28 -1.65 28.87
C ASP A 68 -30.29 -1.80 30.02
N THR A 69 -29.92 -3.03 30.38
CA THR A 69 -28.82 -3.28 31.30
C THR A 69 -27.82 -4.22 30.64
N GLY A 70 -26.54 -4.00 30.92
CA GLY A 70 -25.47 -4.82 30.36
C GLY A 70 -24.39 -5.10 31.39
N ALA A 71 -23.82 -6.31 31.32
CA ALA A 71 -22.62 -6.67 32.03
C ALA A 71 -21.60 -7.24 31.04
N GLY A 72 -20.35 -6.81 31.14
CA GLY A 72 -19.26 -7.24 30.27
C GLY A 72 -18.05 -7.68 31.07
N LEU A 73 -17.42 -8.76 30.65
CA LEU A 73 -16.12 -9.23 31.14
C LEU A 73 -15.19 -9.38 29.95
N ARG A 74 -14.02 -8.75 30.06
CA ARG A 74 -12.85 -9.01 29.22
C ARG A 74 -11.71 -9.42 30.13
N TRP A 75 -11.16 -10.60 29.93
CA TRP A 75 -10.06 -11.09 30.75
C TRP A 75 -9.10 -11.93 29.94
N ASN A 76 -7.80 -11.79 30.13
CA ASN A 76 -6.84 -12.66 29.47
C ASN A 76 -6.90 -14.08 30.06
N VAL A 77 -6.99 -15.10 29.22
CA VAL A 77 -7.13 -16.52 29.64
C VAL A 77 -6.07 -17.45 29.06
N LEU A 78 -5.12 -16.94 28.26
CA LEU A 78 -3.99 -17.74 27.80
C LEU A 78 -2.84 -17.72 28.82
N ASN A 79 -1.98 -18.75 28.78
CA ASN A 79 -0.85 -18.97 29.68
C ASN A 79 0.31 -17.93 29.55
N SER A 80 0.03 -16.72 29.05
CA SER A 80 1.00 -15.63 29.07
C SER A 80 1.42 -15.30 30.49
N LYS A 81 2.72 -15.44 30.78
CA LYS A 81 3.29 -15.12 32.09
C LYS A 81 3.69 -13.65 32.25
N TYR A 82 3.79 -12.90 31.15
CA TYR A 82 4.13 -11.48 31.10
C TYR A 82 3.70 -10.84 29.77
N ILE A 83 3.77 -9.51 29.67
CA ILE A 83 3.66 -8.74 28.42
C ILE A 83 4.89 -7.84 28.20
N GLU A 84 5.18 -7.49 26.94
CA GLU A 84 6.28 -6.56 26.57
C GLU A 84 5.77 -5.23 25.99
N GLN A 85 4.45 -5.12 25.79
CA GLN A 85 3.83 -3.90 25.30
C GLN A 85 2.65 -3.56 26.22
N PRO A 86 2.57 -2.34 26.76
CA PRO A 86 1.39 -1.86 27.47
C PRO A 86 0.14 -2.07 26.62
N GLY A 87 -0.98 -2.45 27.24
CA GLY A 87 -2.25 -2.65 26.54
C GLY A 87 -2.53 -4.08 26.02
N ASN A 88 -1.52 -4.96 25.96
CA ASN A 88 -1.67 -6.28 25.32
C ASN A 88 -2.45 -7.33 26.13
N ALA A 89 -2.61 -7.13 27.45
CA ALA A 89 -3.32 -8.04 28.35
C ALA A 89 -4.21 -7.26 29.33
N ASN A 90 -4.98 -6.30 28.82
CA ASN A 90 -5.91 -5.53 29.63
C ASN A 90 -7.08 -6.40 30.10
N GLY A 91 -7.49 -6.20 31.35
CA GLY A 91 -8.67 -6.84 31.93
C GLY A 91 -9.71 -5.79 32.29
N SER A 92 -10.99 -6.10 32.11
CA SER A 92 -12.06 -5.22 32.56
C SER A 92 -13.34 -5.97 32.88
N ILE A 93 -14.01 -5.54 33.94
CA ILE A 93 -15.38 -5.89 34.29
C ILE A 93 -16.21 -4.62 34.21
N MET A 94 -17.29 -4.61 33.43
CA MET A 94 -18.16 -3.45 33.25
C MET A 94 -19.62 -3.78 33.55
N GLY A 95 -20.31 -2.81 34.13
CA GLY A 95 -21.76 -2.78 34.25
C GLY A 95 -22.30 -1.51 33.59
N THR A 96 -23.39 -1.63 32.86
CA THR A 96 -24.03 -0.54 32.12
C THR A 96 -25.53 -0.54 32.34
N ALA A 97 -26.12 0.65 32.33
CA ALA A 97 -27.55 0.87 32.36
C ALA A 97 -27.91 2.01 31.40
N GLY A 98 -28.89 1.77 30.54
CA GLY A 98 -29.44 2.76 29.62
C GLY A 98 -30.93 2.93 29.88
N LEU A 99 -31.40 4.17 29.90
CA LEU A 99 -32.81 4.53 29.98
C LEU A 99 -33.19 5.31 28.73
N SER A 100 -34.21 4.87 28.01
CA SER A 100 -34.67 5.51 26.77
C SER A 100 -36.16 5.79 26.84
N TYR A 101 -36.54 7.03 26.51
CA TYR A 101 -37.93 7.45 26.32
C TYR A 101 -38.10 8.07 24.93
N ASN A 102 -39.08 7.61 24.17
CA ASN A 102 -39.31 8.04 22.78
C ASN A 102 -40.79 8.41 22.56
N ARG A 103 -41.05 9.56 21.94
CA ARG A 103 -42.37 10.04 21.54
C ARG A 103 -42.22 10.99 20.35
N ASP A 104 -43.26 11.15 19.53
CA ASP A 104 -43.26 11.96 18.29
C ASP A 104 -42.48 13.29 18.31
N ASN A 105 -42.50 14.00 19.44
CA ASN A 105 -41.92 15.34 19.61
C ASN A 105 -40.83 15.42 20.69
N PHE A 106 -40.50 14.31 21.36
CA PHE A 106 -39.57 14.30 22.48
C PHE A 106 -38.93 12.93 22.64
N ASP A 107 -37.60 12.89 22.51
CA ASP A 107 -36.78 11.71 22.73
C ASP A 107 -35.67 12.03 23.74
N ILE A 108 -35.49 11.16 24.72
CA ILE A 108 -34.35 11.24 25.63
C ILE A 108 -33.76 9.84 25.84
N LYS A 109 -32.44 9.76 25.76
CA LYS A 109 -31.64 8.60 26.10
C LYS A 109 -30.59 9.00 27.11
N LEU A 110 -30.44 8.21 28.16
CA LEU A 110 -29.40 8.36 29.17
C LEU A 110 -28.73 6.99 29.33
N ASP A 111 -27.44 6.91 29.02
CA ASP A 111 -26.63 5.73 29.27
C ASP A 111 -25.58 6.06 30.33
N ALA A 112 -25.34 5.11 31.23
CA ALA A 112 -24.29 5.19 32.23
C ALA A 112 -23.62 3.83 32.39
N GLY A 113 -22.32 3.86 32.69
CA GLY A 113 -21.54 2.66 32.91
C GLY A 113 -20.44 2.88 33.92
N VAL A 114 -20.08 1.80 34.62
CA VAL A 114 -18.92 1.75 35.50
C VAL A 114 -18.09 0.53 35.10
N SER A 115 -16.79 0.72 35.00
CA SER A 115 -15.84 -0.35 34.70
C SER A 115 -14.73 -0.41 35.74
N VAL A 116 -14.50 -1.61 36.28
CA VAL A 116 -13.27 -1.96 36.98
C VAL A 116 -12.28 -2.48 35.94
N HIS A 117 -11.09 -1.91 35.87
CA HIS A 117 -10.08 -2.30 34.89
C HIS A 117 -8.75 -2.65 35.54
N SER A 118 -7.98 -3.50 34.86
CA SER A 118 -6.58 -3.76 35.12
C SER A 118 -5.79 -3.51 33.83
N PRO A 119 -4.72 -2.70 33.85
CA PRO A 119 -3.88 -2.45 32.68
C PRO A 119 -3.05 -3.68 32.27
N ASN A 120 -2.99 -4.71 33.12
CA ASN A 120 -2.26 -5.94 32.82
C ASN A 120 -2.70 -7.09 33.73
N THR A 121 -3.44 -8.07 33.19
CA THR A 121 -3.89 -9.24 33.96
C THR A 121 -2.80 -10.29 34.16
N THR A 122 -1.65 -10.20 33.47
CA THR A 122 -0.51 -11.11 33.69
C THR A 122 0.30 -10.75 34.94
N GLY A 123 0.15 -9.52 35.45
CA GLY A 123 0.86 -9.01 36.62
C GLY A 123 2.26 -8.46 36.35
N VAL A 124 2.82 -8.68 35.14
CA VAL A 124 4.21 -8.33 34.81
C VAL A 124 4.31 -7.67 33.44
N LEU A 125 4.92 -6.48 33.37
CA LEU A 125 5.29 -5.82 32.13
C LEU A 125 6.82 -5.76 32.03
N ARG A 126 7.37 -6.51 31.09
CA ARG A 126 8.81 -6.54 30.82
C ARG A 126 9.20 -5.32 30.00
N LEU A 127 10.08 -4.48 30.53
CA LEU A 127 10.54 -3.25 29.87
C LEU A 127 11.80 -3.48 29.06
N ALA A 128 12.77 -4.21 29.62
CA ALA A 128 14.03 -4.53 28.96
C ALA A 128 14.53 -5.91 29.40
N GLY A 129 14.57 -6.86 28.45
CA GLY A 129 15.09 -8.21 28.65
C GLY A 129 16.45 -8.46 27.98
N MET A 130 17.13 -7.39 27.56
CA MET A 130 18.51 -7.41 27.03
C MET A 130 18.73 -8.38 25.86
N ASN A 131 17.77 -8.41 24.93
CA ASN A 131 17.73 -9.30 23.76
C ASN A 131 17.83 -8.55 22.40
N LYS A 132 18.36 -7.32 22.35
CA LYS A 132 18.50 -6.58 21.10
C LYS A 132 19.54 -7.24 20.18
N SER A 133 19.23 -7.20 18.88
CA SER A 133 19.73 -8.11 17.86
C SER A 133 21.23 -8.02 17.61
N ARG A 134 21.89 -9.18 17.65
CA ARG A 134 23.12 -9.47 16.90
C ARG A 134 22.76 -9.63 15.42
N PHE A 135 23.43 -8.92 14.52
CA PHE A 135 23.36 -9.20 13.08
C PHE A 135 24.52 -10.12 12.70
N THR A 136 24.20 -11.38 12.38
CA THR A 136 25.20 -12.38 11.98
C THR A 136 25.34 -12.36 10.46
N VAL A 137 26.57 -12.28 9.97
CA VAL A 137 26.85 -12.32 8.52
C VAL A 137 26.73 -13.76 8.03
N PRO A 138 25.87 -14.05 7.04
CA PRO A 138 25.71 -15.39 6.51
C PRO A 138 26.89 -15.79 5.63
N ILE A 139 27.68 -16.79 6.05
CA ILE A 139 28.74 -17.36 5.22
C ILE A 139 28.17 -18.54 4.44
N SER A 140 27.89 -18.29 3.16
CA SER A 140 27.33 -19.26 2.22
C SER A 140 28.08 -19.18 0.89
N ALA A 141 28.11 -20.29 0.12
CA ALA A 141 28.68 -20.30 -1.23
C ALA A 141 28.02 -19.26 -2.15
N ASN A 142 26.75 -18.93 -1.91
CA ASN A 142 25.97 -17.96 -2.70
C ASN A 142 26.40 -16.51 -2.47
N TYR A 143 27.14 -16.22 -1.39
CA TYR A 143 27.45 -14.85 -0.95
C TYR A 143 28.96 -14.66 -0.79
N LEU A 144 29.77 -15.22 -1.69
CA LEU A 144 31.23 -15.15 -1.62
C LEU A 144 31.79 -14.66 -2.94
N TYR A 145 32.04 -13.36 -3.04
CA TYR A 145 32.52 -12.69 -4.25
C TYR A 145 33.94 -12.16 -4.05
N PRO A 146 34.74 -12.00 -5.11
CA PRO A 146 35.97 -11.21 -5.06
C PRO A 146 35.68 -9.78 -4.62
N SER A 147 36.66 -9.13 -4.01
CA SER A 147 36.56 -7.70 -3.65
C SER A 147 36.76 -6.78 -4.83
N ALA A 148 36.02 -5.67 -4.89
CA ALA A 148 36.33 -4.55 -5.78
C ALA A 148 37.62 -3.84 -5.36
N PRO A 149 38.30 -3.11 -6.28
CA PRO A 149 39.34 -2.16 -5.91
C PRO A 149 38.85 -1.12 -4.90
N SER A 150 39.76 -0.58 -4.09
CA SER A 150 39.43 0.26 -2.95
C SER A 150 40.37 1.46 -2.83
N ILE A 151 39.85 2.54 -2.23
CA ILE A 151 40.62 3.75 -1.93
C ILE A 151 41.39 3.59 -0.60
N VAL A 152 40.88 2.76 0.32
CA VAL A 152 41.47 2.54 1.65
C VAL A 152 41.47 1.04 2.02
N PRO A 153 42.62 0.36 2.05
CA PRO A 153 43.91 0.80 1.50
C PRO A 153 43.80 1.05 -0.01
N LEU A 154 44.67 1.92 -0.55
CA LEU A 154 44.70 2.18 -1.98
C LEU A 154 45.14 0.93 -2.74
N VAL A 155 44.20 0.28 -3.41
CA VAL A 155 44.41 -0.93 -4.21
C VAL A 155 43.68 -0.80 -5.54
N THR A 156 44.31 -1.25 -6.62
CA THR A 156 43.82 -1.04 -8.00
C THR A 156 43.69 -2.37 -8.75
N ALA A 157 42.80 -2.45 -9.73
CA ALA A 157 42.66 -3.67 -10.55
C ALA A 157 43.99 -4.13 -11.17
N GLY A 158 44.86 -3.19 -11.60
CA GLY A 158 46.17 -3.52 -12.19
C GLY A 158 47.22 -4.11 -11.25
N THR A 159 46.96 -4.19 -9.95
CA THR A 159 47.86 -4.79 -8.95
C THR A 159 47.21 -5.95 -8.20
N ARG A 160 46.12 -6.52 -8.75
CA ARG A 160 45.43 -7.66 -8.17
C ARG A 160 46.26 -8.92 -8.37
N GLY A 161 46.57 -9.62 -7.28
CA GLY A 161 47.19 -10.93 -7.27
C GLY A 161 46.15 -12.06 -7.23
N LYS A 162 46.62 -13.31 -7.23
CA LYS A 162 45.75 -14.47 -7.45
C LYS A 162 44.98 -14.87 -6.19
N LEU A 163 43.69 -15.18 -6.38
CA LEU A 163 42.81 -15.76 -5.38
C LEU A 163 42.21 -17.06 -5.92
N TYR A 164 42.79 -18.18 -5.52
CA TYR A 164 42.40 -19.48 -6.07
C TYR A 164 41.02 -19.92 -5.57
N TYR A 165 40.29 -20.64 -6.44
CA TYR A 165 39.03 -21.28 -6.09
C TYR A 165 39.17 -22.81 -6.00
N LYS A 166 38.71 -23.38 -4.89
CA LYS A 166 38.64 -24.83 -4.68
C LYS A 166 37.25 -25.21 -4.18
N ASP A 167 36.66 -26.23 -4.80
CA ASP A 167 35.36 -26.74 -4.38
C ASP A 167 35.53 -27.85 -3.33
N TYR A 168 35.09 -27.56 -2.11
CA TYR A 168 35.17 -28.46 -0.96
C TYR A 168 33.95 -29.38 -0.83
N HIS A 169 33.04 -29.42 -1.80
CA HIS A 169 31.95 -30.37 -1.79
C HIS A 169 32.42 -31.76 -2.22
N LYS A 170 32.03 -32.77 -1.46
CA LYS A 170 32.09 -34.15 -1.91
C LYS A 170 30.76 -34.49 -2.58
N TYR A 171 30.79 -34.68 -3.90
CA TYR A 171 29.63 -35.11 -4.68
C TYR A 171 29.53 -36.64 -4.69
N ASP A 172 28.31 -37.15 -4.55
CA ASP A 172 28.00 -38.55 -4.79
C ASP A 172 27.35 -38.78 -6.18
N SER A 173 27.19 -40.05 -6.56
CA SER A 173 26.60 -40.45 -7.84
C SER A 173 25.10 -40.13 -7.98
N SER A 174 24.45 -39.66 -6.90
CA SER A 174 23.04 -39.25 -6.89
C SER A 174 22.84 -37.75 -7.01
N GLY A 175 23.94 -36.97 -7.09
CA GLY A 175 23.90 -35.52 -7.16
C GLY A 175 23.78 -34.84 -5.79
N THR A 176 23.91 -35.58 -4.68
CA THR A 176 23.96 -35.01 -3.33
C THR A 176 25.38 -34.54 -3.04
N SER A 177 25.52 -33.36 -2.43
CA SER A 177 26.80 -32.76 -2.08
C SER A 177 26.94 -32.57 -0.57
N ILE A 178 28.08 -32.97 0.00
CA ILE A 178 28.43 -32.72 1.41
C ILE A 178 29.62 -31.77 1.47
N LEU A 179 29.48 -30.64 2.17
CA LEU A 179 30.58 -29.72 2.38
C LEU A 179 31.63 -30.32 3.34
N MET A 180 32.85 -30.48 2.85
CA MET A 180 33.95 -31.10 3.60
C MET A 180 34.72 -30.07 4.44
N LYS A 181 35.41 -30.56 5.48
CA LYS A 181 36.28 -29.72 6.32
C LYS A 181 37.43 -29.12 5.49
N TYR A 182 37.87 -27.90 5.79
CA TYR A 182 38.99 -27.21 5.10
C TYR A 182 40.32 -28.00 5.07
N SER A 183 40.49 -29.00 5.94
CA SER A 183 41.64 -29.92 5.96
C SER A 183 41.54 -31.08 4.96
N TRP A 184 40.39 -31.27 4.32
CA TRP A 184 40.21 -32.21 3.22
C TRP A 184 40.94 -31.70 1.97
N THR A 185 41.43 -32.60 1.12
CA THR A 185 42.08 -32.26 -0.15
C THR A 185 41.10 -32.54 -1.29
N PRO A 186 40.60 -31.49 -1.99
CA PRO A 186 39.72 -31.68 -3.12
C PRO A 186 40.41 -32.43 -4.28
N PRO A 187 39.70 -33.31 -5.00
CA PRO A 187 40.08 -33.85 -6.30
C PRO A 187 40.57 -32.78 -7.30
N SER A 188 41.45 -33.17 -8.22
CA SER A 188 42.06 -32.24 -9.19
C SER A 188 41.05 -31.55 -10.10
N ASN A 189 39.91 -32.18 -10.40
CA ASN A 189 38.82 -31.58 -11.18
C ASN A 189 37.95 -30.59 -10.38
N GLN A 190 38.18 -30.45 -9.07
CA GLN A 190 37.54 -29.47 -8.19
C GLN A 190 38.50 -28.35 -7.77
N GLN A 191 39.73 -28.36 -8.32
CA GLN A 191 40.72 -27.29 -8.17
C GLN A 191 40.78 -26.50 -9.47
N TYR A 192 40.16 -25.33 -9.48
CA TYR A 192 40.03 -24.52 -10.68
C TYR A 192 41.29 -23.68 -10.86
N LYS A 193 41.77 -23.56 -12.11
CA LYS A 193 42.90 -22.70 -12.44
C LYS A 193 42.44 -21.24 -12.44
N TYR A 194 43.36 -20.35 -12.05
CA TYR A 194 43.22 -18.91 -12.24
C TYR A 194 43.60 -18.56 -13.70
N ASP A 195 42.68 -18.84 -14.63
CA ASP A 195 42.87 -18.69 -16.08
C ASP A 195 41.50 -18.55 -16.78
N ASN A 196 41.47 -18.27 -18.08
CA ASN A 196 40.25 -18.13 -18.88
C ASN A 196 39.33 -19.36 -18.77
N GLY A 197 38.06 -19.12 -18.40
CA GLY A 197 37.07 -20.17 -18.13
C GLY A 197 37.23 -20.86 -16.77
N GLY A 198 38.18 -20.41 -15.95
CA GLY A 198 38.39 -20.83 -14.57
C GLY A 198 37.47 -20.12 -13.57
N ARG A 199 37.83 -20.19 -12.28
CA ARG A 199 37.11 -19.57 -11.16
C ARG A 199 38.07 -18.92 -10.18
N THR A 200 37.63 -17.83 -9.57
CA THR A 200 38.35 -17.10 -8.52
C THR A 200 37.63 -17.23 -7.18
N GLY A 201 38.39 -17.20 -6.09
CA GLY A 201 37.85 -17.21 -4.73
C GLY A 201 37.22 -15.87 -4.32
N PRO A 202 36.76 -15.74 -3.07
CA PRO A 202 36.85 -16.72 -1.98
C PRO A 202 35.91 -17.92 -2.18
N TYR A 203 36.14 -19.00 -1.43
CA TYR A 203 35.29 -20.20 -1.47
C TYR A 203 34.93 -20.69 -0.06
N ILE A 204 33.86 -21.48 0.04
CA ILE A 204 33.38 -22.01 1.32
C ILE A 204 34.06 -23.33 1.69
N ALA A 205 34.36 -23.53 2.97
CA ALA A 205 34.76 -24.82 3.53
C ALA A 205 34.13 -25.05 4.90
N GLY A 206 33.89 -26.32 5.24
CA GLY A 206 33.42 -26.71 6.56
C GLY A 206 34.52 -26.57 7.61
N THR A 207 34.14 -26.33 8.86
CA THR A 207 35.09 -26.18 9.99
C THR A 207 35.14 -27.42 10.89
N GLY A 208 34.21 -28.36 10.72
CA GLY A 208 34.15 -29.61 11.48
C GLY A 208 34.03 -29.36 12.99
N SER A 209 33.12 -28.45 13.37
CA SER A 209 32.79 -28.01 14.73
C SER A 209 33.87 -27.25 15.51
N GLU A 210 34.93 -26.77 14.85
CA GLU A 210 35.93 -25.92 15.52
C GLU A 210 35.40 -24.51 15.83
N ILE A 211 34.43 -24.05 15.03
CA ILE A 211 33.67 -22.81 15.25
C ILE A 211 32.20 -23.06 14.87
N ASP A 212 31.32 -22.15 15.26
CA ASP A 212 29.92 -22.20 14.84
C ASP A 212 29.81 -21.77 13.37
N GLY A 213 29.40 -22.72 12.52
CA GLY A 213 29.20 -22.50 11.09
C GLY A 213 30.40 -22.79 10.18
N ASN A 214 30.30 -22.35 8.93
CA ASN A 214 31.29 -22.56 7.87
C ASN A 214 32.33 -21.41 7.84
N SER A 215 33.42 -21.62 7.11
CA SER A 215 34.45 -20.60 6.90
C SER A 215 34.53 -20.17 5.44
N ALA A 216 34.66 -18.86 5.21
CA ALA A 216 35.15 -18.30 3.96
C ALA A 216 36.67 -18.48 3.90
N VAL A 217 37.18 -19.04 2.81
CA VAL A 217 38.60 -19.32 2.61
C VAL A 217 39.14 -18.42 1.52
N PHE A 218 40.18 -17.68 1.87
CA PHE A 218 40.93 -16.80 0.97
C PHE A 218 42.29 -17.48 0.70
N ASP A 219 42.40 -18.19 -0.43
CA ASP A 219 43.61 -18.90 -0.87
C ASP A 219 44.43 -18.01 -1.82
N TYR A 220 45.35 -17.25 -1.25
CA TYR A 220 46.05 -16.15 -1.93
C TYR A 220 47.47 -16.53 -2.34
N ASP A 221 47.92 -15.94 -3.44
CA ASP A 221 49.28 -16.02 -3.98
C ASP A 221 49.59 -14.69 -4.65
N LEU A 222 50.44 -13.89 -3.98
CA LEU A 222 50.68 -12.48 -4.25
C LEU A 222 52.16 -12.25 -4.55
N GLU A 223 52.46 -11.50 -5.60
CA GLU A 223 53.77 -10.88 -5.83
C GLU A 223 53.93 -9.61 -4.97
N ALA A 224 55.12 -8.99 -5.05
CA ALA A 224 55.43 -7.80 -4.25
C ALA A 224 54.46 -6.65 -4.57
N SER A 225 53.81 -6.10 -3.54
CA SER A 225 52.80 -5.03 -3.65
C SER A 225 51.48 -5.43 -4.32
N GLU A 226 51.24 -6.72 -4.57
CA GLU A 226 49.94 -7.18 -5.02
C GLU A 226 48.94 -7.27 -3.86
N TRP A 227 47.65 -7.25 -4.22
CA TRP A 227 46.56 -7.42 -3.27
C TRP A 227 45.53 -8.42 -3.79
N THR A 228 44.78 -9.01 -2.89
CA THR A 228 43.56 -9.71 -3.24
C THR A 228 42.53 -9.54 -2.14
N GLY A 229 41.29 -9.97 -2.38
CA GLY A 229 40.25 -9.84 -1.38
C GLY A 229 38.98 -10.53 -1.78
N GLY A 230 38.11 -10.68 -0.81
CA GLY A 230 36.78 -11.20 -1.00
C GLY A 230 35.78 -10.53 -0.07
N ARG A 231 34.54 -10.53 -0.50
CA ARG A 231 33.41 -9.91 0.18
C ARG A 231 32.24 -10.85 0.29
N ILE A 232 31.42 -10.55 1.28
CA ILE A 232 30.14 -11.18 1.55
C ILE A 232 29.07 -10.09 1.39
N PRO A 233 28.29 -10.12 0.29
CA PRO A 233 27.13 -9.26 0.16
C PRO A 233 26.15 -9.48 1.31
N LEU A 234 25.67 -8.39 1.88
CA LEU A 234 24.64 -8.38 2.93
C LEU A 234 23.27 -7.95 2.38
N THR A 235 23.27 -7.33 1.19
CA THR A 235 22.11 -6.95 0.40
C THR A 235 22.29 -7.48 -1.01
N LEU A 236 21.23 -8.06 -1.59
CA LEU A 236 21.16 -8.49 -2.99
C LEU A 236 19.75 -8.16 -3.50
N GLY A 237 19.62 -7.08 -4.27
CA GLY A 237 18.33 -6.55 -4.76
C GLY A 237 17.46 -5.92 -3.66
N SER A 238 18.08 -5.38 -2.62
CA SER A 238 17.40 -4.77 -1.47
C SER A 238 18.14 -3.54 -0.97
N GLU A 239 17.41 -2.61 -0.33
CA GLU A 239 17.97 -1.41 0.29
C GLU A 239 19.13 -1.72 1.26
N PRO A 240 20.17 -0.86 1.33
CA PRO A 240 21.26 -0.96 2.29
C PRO A 240 20.80 -1.07 3.75
N ILE A 241 21.52 -1.86 4.55
CA ILE A 241 21.17 -2.10 5.96
C ILE A 241 21.79 -1.02 6.85
N ASP A 242 20.97 -0.36 7.68
CA ASP A 242 21.48 0.51 8.75
C ASP A 242 21.96 -0.33 9.95
N LEU A 243 23.28 -0.46 10.07
CA LEU A 243 23.97 -1.11 11.19
C LEU A 243 24.68 -0.10 12.10
N SER A 244 24.30 1.18 12.06
CA SER A 244 24.92 2.24 12.89
C SER A 244 24.71 2.06 14.40
N SER A 245 23.78 1.19 14.81
CA SER A 245 23.60 0.77 16.21
C SER A 245 24.65 -0.22 16.73
N THR A 246 25.51 -0.74 15.85
CA THR A 246 26.56 -1.71 16.18
C THR A 246 27.60 -1.09 17.13
N GLN A 247 27.89 -1.76 18.24
CA GLN A 247 28.94 -1.35 19.18
C GLN A 247 30.26 -2.08 18.94
N SER A 248 30.21 -3.32 18.45
CA SER A 248 31.40 -4.08 18.09
C SER A 248 31.16 -5.07 16.95
N ILE A 249 32.22 -5.38 16.21
CA ILE A 249 32.27 -6.45 15.22
C ILE A 249 33.12 -7.57 15.78
N SER A 250 32.60 -8.79 15.83
CA SER A 250 33.35 -9.98 16.24
C SER A 250 33.43 -10.98 15.10
N LEU A 251 34.58 -11.63 14.93
CA LEU A 251 34.75 -12.74 13.99
C LEU A 251 35.78 -13.76 14.51
N LYS A 252 35.76 -14.96 13.94
CA LYS A 252 36.81 -15.96 14.14
C LYS A 252 37.63 -16.11 12.87
N TRP A 253 38.95 -16.19 13.03
CA TRP A 253 39.87 -16.31 11.90
C TRP A 253 41.10 -17.17 12.23
N LYS A 254 41.70 -17.73 11.18
CA LYS A 254 42.87 -18.62 11.25
C LYS A 254 43.67 -18.53 9.95
N GLN A 255 45.00 -18.48 10.06
CA GLN A 255 45.90 -18.58 8.91
C GLN A 255 46.46 -20.01 8.79
N ILE A 256 46.60 -20.50 7.56
CA ILE A 256 47.12 -21.84 7.22
C ILE A 256 48.20 -21.70 6.15
N ASP A 257 49.29 -22.44 6.33
CA ASP A 257 50.46 -22.50 5.43
C ASP A 257 51.00 -21.11 5.00
N PRO A 258 51.17 -20.13 5.92
CA PRO A 258 51.60 -18.80 5.54
C PRO A 258 53.07 -18.75 5.08
N MET A 259 53.29 -18.17 3.91
CA MET A 259 54.60 -17.74 3.41
C MET A 259 54.57 -16.23 3.15
N GLY A 260 55.61 -15.51 3.58
CA GLY A 260 55.65 -14.04 3.48
C GLY A 260 54.91 -13.33 4.61
N THR A 261 54.59 -12.05 4.42
CA THR A 261 53.89 -11.23 5.41
C THR A 261 52.82 -10.39 4.71
N VAL A 262 51.58 -10.51 5.20
CA VAL A 262 50.42 -9.82 4.64
C VAL A 262 49.83 -8.83 5.65
N ALA A 263 49.33 -7.71 5.15
CA ALA A 263 48.43 -6.82 5.87
C ALA A 263 46.99 -7.19 5.53
N VAL A 264 46.14 -7.38 6.55
CA VAL A 264 44.73 -7.74 6.36
C VAL A 264 43.86 -6.58 6.79
N TYR A 265 42.97 -6.14 5.91
CA TYR A 265 42.00 -5.08 6.17
C TYR A 265 40.60 -5.66 6.21
N ILE A 266 39.87 -5.37 7.28
CA ILE A 266 38.45 -5.70 7.43
C ILE A 266 37.65 -4.44 7.13
N ARG A 267 36.67 -4.57 6.25
CA ARG A 267 35.84 -3.46 5.77
C ARG A 267 34.37 -3.82 5.81
N ALA A 268 33.52 -2.83 6.08
CA ALA A 268 32.06 -2.97 6.02
C ALA A 268 31.41 -1.61 5.76
N GLY A 269 30.37 -1.56 4.94
CA GLY A 269 29.72 -0.29 4.59
C GLY A 269 29.10 -0.29 3.19
N LYS A 270 28.98 0.88 2.58
CA LYS A 270 28.60 1.06 1.17
C LYS A 270 29.84 0.84 0.29
N LEU A 271 30.09 -0.41 -0.08
CA LEU A 271 31.26 -0.83 -0.85
C LEU A 271 31.03 -0.59 -2.36
N ALA A 272 32.11 -0.40 -3.14
CA ALA A 272 31.99 -0.27 -4.59
C ALA A 272 31.49 -1.58 -5.22
N GLU A 273 30.54 -1.50 -6.15
CA GLU A 273 29.88 -2.66 -6.76
C GLU A 273 30.63 -3.26 -7.95
N ASP A 274 31.37 -2.43 -8.67
CA ASP A 274 32.21 -2.81 -9.82
C ASP A 274 33.41 -3.69 -9.36
N LEU A 275 33.26 -5.02 -9.41
CA LEU A 275 34.20 -5.94 -8.75
C LEU A 275 35.55 -6.02 -9.48
N ASP A 276 35.53 -5.91 -10.80
CA ASP A 276 36.73 -5.96 -11.64
C ASP A 276 37.16 -4.60 -12.22
N ASN A 277 36.34 -3.55 -12.00
CA ASN A 277 36.61 -2.18 -12.42
C ASN A 277 36.64 -2.02 -13.94
N ASP A 278 35.74 -2.71 -14.65
CA ASP A 278 35.53 -2.56 -16.10
C ASP A 278 34.35 -1.63 -16.46
N GLY A 279 33.51 -1.28 -15.48
CA GLY A 279 32.39 -0.36 -15.61
C GLY A 279 31.14 -0.95 -16.28
N ILE A 280 31.06 -2.27 -16.43
CA ILE A 280 29.94 -3.00 -17.02
C ILE A 280 29.27 -3.83 -15.92
N ILE A 281 27.94 -3.74 -15.79
CA ILE A 281 27.21 -4.60 -14.84
C ILE A 281 27.27 -6.05 -15.33
N ASP A 282 28.07 -6.87 -14.66
CA ASP A 282 28.02 -8.31 -14.87
C ASP A 282 26.92 -8.97 -14.04
N LYS A 283 26.20 -9.90 -14.68
CA LYS A 283 25.13 -10.70 -14.06
C LYS A 283 24.90 -12.02 -14.79
N GLU A 284 24.30 -12.96 -14.08
CA GLU A 284 23.78 -14.18 -14.69
C GLU A 284 22.59 -13.87 -15.63
N LEU A 285 22.45 -14.63 -16.72
CA LEU A 285 21.31 -14.52 -17.63
C LEU A 285 20.09 -15.26 -17.06
N SER A 286 20.33 -16.28 -16.24
CA SER A 286 19.30 -17.03 -15.52
C SER A 286 19.82 -17.61 -14.21
N LYS A 287 18.92 -17.91 -13.28
CA LYS A 287 19.20 -18.62 -12.01
C LYS A 287 19.79 -20.04 -12.16
N TYR A 288 19.89 -20.54 -13.40
CA TYR A 288 20.49 -21.83 -13.73
C TYR A 288 21.93 -21.70 -14.22
N ASP A 289 22.43 -20.47 -14.38
CA ASP A 289 23.81 -20.24 -14.73
C ASP A 289 24.71 -20.58 -13.53
N SER A 290 26.00 -20.84 -13.80
CA SER A 290 26.98 -21.22 -12.78
C SER A 290 27.89 -20.06 -12.39
N GLY A 291 27.38 -18.84 -12.52
CA GLY A 291 28.10 -17.60 -12.25
C GLY A 291 28.17 -16.61 -13.42
N PHE A 292 28.37 -15.34 -13.06
CA PHE A 292 28.67 -14.24 -13.97
C PHE A 292 30.19 -14.13 -14.24
N ASN A 293 30.57 -13.32 -15.22
CA ASN A 293 31.96 -13.16 -15.62
C ASN A 293 32.73 -12.27 -14.62
N PHE A 294 34.04 -12.45 -14.54
CA PHE A 294 34.94 -11.59 -13.77
C PHE A 294 36.24 -11.43 -14.54
N ASN A 295 36.58 -10.20 -14.90
CA ASN A 295 37.65 -9.88 -15.81
C ASN A 295 38.89 -9.37 -15.06
N ASP A 296 39.86 -10.26 -14.80
CA ASP A 296 41.14 -9.87 -14.22
C ASP A 296 42.24 -9.84 -15.29
N GLY A 297 42.55 -8.63 -15.78
CA GLY A 297 43.53 -8.42 -16.83
C GLY A 297 43.17 -9.13 -18.14
N SER A 298 43.90 -10.19 -18.48
CA SER A 298 43.64 -11.02 -19.69
C SER A 298 42.79 -12.27 -19.42
N PHE A 299 42.33 -12.46 -18.18
CA PHE A 299 41.58 -13.63 -17.76
C PHE A 299 40.11 -13.29 -17.48
N THR A 300 39.19 -14.00 -18.13
CA THR A 300 37.76 -14.00 -17.81
C THR A 300 37.42 -15.29 -17.06
N MET A 301 37.12 -15.14 -15.77
CA MET A 301 36.75 -16.23 -14.85
C MET A 301 35.26 -16.14 -14.48
N LYS A 302 34.77 -17.13 -13.71
CA LYS A 302 33.39 -17.14 -13.19
C LYS A 302 33.30 -16.91 -11.68
N ILE A 303 32.35 -16.08 -11.26
CA ILE A 303 31.91 -15.88 -9.87
C ILE A 303 30.50 -16.44 -9.71
N GLY A 304 30.28 -17.33 -8.74
CA GLY A 304 28.98 -17.97 -8.49
C GLY A 304 29.13 -19.45 -8.13
N LEU A 305 28.02 -20.20 -8.11
CA LEU A 305 28.02 -21.62 -7.75
C LEU A 305 28.84 -22.50 -8.73
N ALA A 306 29.50 -23.54 -8.21
CA ALA A 306 30.35 -24.43 -8.99
C ALA A 306 29.54 -25.25 -10.03
N ALA A 307 30.13 -25.52 -11.20
CA ALA A 307 29.45 -26.14 -12.35
C ALA A 307 28.83 -27.53 -12.12
N ASN A 308 29.17 -28.22 -11.02
CA ASN A 308 28.62 -29.55 -10.67
C ASN A 308 27.48 -29.49 -9.64
N SER A 309 27.07 -28.30 -9.19
CA SER A 309 25.86 -28.15 -8.40
C SER A 309 24.65 -28.19 -9.33
N ASN A 310 24.00 -29.34 -9.48
CA ASN A 310 22.69 -29.47 -10.15
C ASN A 310 21.54 -28.75 -9.39
N SER A 311 21.88 -27.76 -8.55
CA SER A 311 20.98 -27.07 -7.63
C SER A 311 20.98 -25.58 -7.95
N ASP A 312 19.85 -25.13 -8.49
CA ASP A 312 19.41 -23.74 -8.57
C ASP A 312 19.47 -23.08 -7.17
N ASN A 313 20.14 -21.92 -7.04
CA ASN A 313 20.12 -21.12 -5.80
C ASN A 313 18.89 -20.21 -5.72
N ASN A 314 18.00 -20.27 -6.72
CA ASN A 314 16.83 -19.41 -6.93
C ASN A 314 17.15 -17.91 -6.96
N GLN A 315 18.39 -17.55 -7.34
CA GLN A 315 18.88 -16.19 -7.37
C GLN A 315 19.63 -15.92 -8.68
N ILE A 316 19.63 -14.67 -9.14
CA ILE A 316 20.52 -14.20 -10.22
C ILE A 316 21.68 -13.49 -9.53
N ASP A 317 22.88 -14.04 -9.60
CA ASP A 317 24.08 -13.40 -9.08
C ASP A 317 24.48 -12.22 -9.98
N THR A 318 24.79 -11.08 -9.37
CA THR A 318 25.11 -9.82 -10.06
C THR A 318 26.01 -8.94 -9.21
N GLU A 319 26.73 -8.03 -9.87
CA GLU A 319 27.48 -6.95 -9.22
C GLU A 319 26.58 -5.83 -8.65
N ASP A 320 25.35 -5.67 -9.16
CA ASP A 320 24.35 -4.71 -8.67
C ASP A 320 23.70 -5.21 -7.36
N LEU A 321 24.27 -4.84 -6.21
CA LEU A 321 23.91 -5.40 -4.91
C LEU A 321 22.62 -4.80 -4.35
N ASP A 322 22.29 -3.56 -4.66
CA ASP A 322 21.05 -2.91 -4.20
C ASP A 322 19.88 -3.04 -5.20
N GLY A 323 20.15 -3.43 -6.45
CA GLY A 323 19.16 -3.66 -7.51
C GLY A 323 18.69 -2.38 -8.20
N ASN A 324 19.45 -1.29 -8.10
CA ASN A 324 19.08 0.01 -8.65
C ASN A 324 19.40 0.16 -10.16
N GLY A 325 20.08 -0.83 -10.76
CA GLY A 325 20.44 -0.86 -12.17
C GLY A 325 21.68 -0.04 -12.55
N ILE A 326 22.50 0.40 -11.59
CA ILE A 326 23.79 1.09 -11.80
C ILE A 326 24.89 0.48 -10.92
N LEU A 327 26.16 0.61 -11.31
CA LEU A 327 27.30 0.23 -10.46
C LEU A 327 27.62 1.38 -9.49
N ASP A 328 27.28 1.21 -8.22
CA ASP A 328 27.59 2.19 -7.20
C ASP A 328 29.08 2.26 -6.88
N LYS A 329 29.57 3.49 -6.70
CA LYS A 329 30.90 3.73 -6.14
C LYS A 329 30.90 3.57 -4.63
N GLU A 330 32.08 3.30 -4.11
CA GLU A 330 32.32 3.29 -2.67
C GLU A 330 31.83 4.59 -2.01
N GLY A 331 31.04 4.47 -0.93
CA GLY A 331 30.42 5.59 -0.26
C GLY A 331 31.40 6.43 0.55
N SER A 332 31.42 7.75 0.30
CA SER A 332 32.25 8.69 1.07
C SER A 332 31.84 8.70 2.55
N ASN A 333 32.78 8.34 3.44
CA ASN A 333 32.57 8.21 4.89
C ASN A 333 31.53 7.15 5.31
N LEU A 334 31.11 6.26 4.39
CA LEU A 334 30.15 5.18 4.64
C LEU A 334 30.82 3.81 4.56
N VAL A 335 32.13 3.76 4.83
CA VAL A 335 32.90 2.51 4.89
C VAL A 335 33.77 2.50 6.14
N PHE A 336 33.49 1.55 7.02
CA PHE A 336 34.36 1.19 8.13
C PHE A 336 35.57 0.41 7.59
N THR A 337 36.77 0.68 8.10
CA THR A 337 38.00 -0.06 7.74
C THR A 337 38.92 -0.21 8.95
N LYS A 338 39.42 -1.43 9.20
CA LYS A 338 40.38 -1.74 10.27
C LYS A 338 41.48 -2.67 9.76
N ASN A 339 42.71 -2.48 10.23
CA ASN A 339 43.86 -3.36 9.94
C ASN A 339 44.31 -4.07 11.23
N PRO A 340 43.69 -5.21 11.60
CA PRO A 340 44.11 -6.04 12.74
C PRO A 340 45.32 -6.92 12.43
N THR A 341 46.06 -7.31 13.47
CA THR A 341 47.17 -8.29 13.36
C THR A 341 46.64 -9.71 13.12
N VAL A 342 47.10 -10.35 12.04
CA VAL A 342 46.71 -11.71 11.65
C VAL A 342 47.24 -12.77 12.65
N PRO A 343 46.45 -13.79 13.01
CA PRO A 343 46.89 -14.83 13.92
C PRO A 343 47.89 -15.81 13.28
N VAL A 344 49.02 -16.05 13.96
CA VAL A 344 50.09 -16.94 13.49
C VAL A 344 49.80 -18.44 13.67
N SER A 345 48.83 -18.82 14.50
CA SER A 345 48.35 -20.21 14.64
C SER A 345 47.00 -20.33 15.34
N GLY A 346 46.24 -21.37 14.97
CA GLY A 346 44.94 -21.72 15.58
C GLY A 346 43.81 -20.74 15.22
N TRP A 347 42.59 -21.08 15.65
CA TRP A 347 41.45 -20.17 15.58
C TRP A 347 41.57 -19.12 16.69
N LYS A 348 41.40 -17.85 16.32
CA LYS A 348 41.32 -16.73 17.27
C LYS A 348 40.02 -15.96 17.05
N THR A 349 39.47 -15.42 18.13
CA THR A 349 38.38 -14.45 18.05
C THR A 349 38.98 -13.06 17.97
N LEU A 350 38.63 -12.33 16.91
CA LEU A 350 38.88 -10.90 16.78
C LEU A 350 37.63 -10.16 17.23
N ASN A 351 37.79 -9.20 18.13
CA ASN A 351 36.74 -8.28 18.55
C ASN A 351 37.21 -6.86 18.23
N ILE A 352 36.42 -6.13 17.44
CA ILE A 352 36.69 -4.74 17.07
C ILE A 352 35.61 -3.86 17.68
N ASN A 353 36.00 -2.99 18.60
CA ASN A 353 35.09 -2.00 19.18
C ASN A 353 34.99 -0.79 18.25
N LEU A 354 33.77 -0.26 18.09
CA LEU A 354 33.48 0.85 17.18
C LEU A 354 33.25 2.16 17.95
N ASN A 355 33.99 3.20 17.56
CA ASN A 355 33.74 4.57 18.00
C ASN A 355 32.55 5.21 17.24
N PRO A 356 32.03 6.37 17.66
CA PRO A 356 30.88 7.00 17.00
C PRO A 356 31.05 7.21 15.48
N THR A 357 32.21 7.65 15.02
CA THR A 357 32.49 7.87 13.59
C THR A 357 32.51 6.54 12.82
N GLU A 358 33.09 5.49 13.42
CA GLU A 358 33.08 4.14 12.84
C GLU A 358 31.65 3.56 12.78
N ARG A 359 30.78 3.91 13.73
CA ARG A 359 29.36 3.51 13.72
C ARG A 359 28.56 4.24 12.64
N GLU A 360 28.79 5.54 12.49
CA GLU A 360 28.17 6.34 11.44
C GLU A 360 28.51 5.83 10.04
N ALA A 361 29.71 5.28 9.86
CA ALA A 361 30.12 4.64 8.60
C ALA A 361 29.28 3.38 8.25
N LEU A 362 28.54 2.81 9.20
CA LEU A 362 27.69 1.63 9.01
C LEU A 362 26.21 1.96 8.77
N LYS A 363 25.87 3.19 8.36
CA LYS A 363 24.47 3.59 8.09
C LYS A 363 23.85 2.98 6.83
N ALA A 364 24.67 2.54 5.88
CA ALA A 364 24.24 2.01 4.59
C ALA A 364 25.11 0.81 4.19
N VAL A 365 25.06 -0.27 4.97
CA VAL A 365 25.89 -1.45 4.76
C VAL A 365 25.33 -2.31 3.64
N THR A 366 26.17 -2.55 2.63
CA THR A 366 25.91 -3.41 1.45
C THR A 366 26.69 -4.72 1.51
N GLY A 367 27.85 -4.74 2.19
CA GLY A 367 28.69 -5.93 2.31
C GLY A 367 29.70 -5.89 3.44
N PHE A 368 30.27 -7.05 3.73
CA PHE A 368 31.43 -7.24 4.61
C PHE A 368 32.61 -7.76 3.78
N GLU A 369 33.77 -7.12 3.89
CA GLU A 369 34.91 -7.34 2.98
C GLU A 369 36.22 -7.56 3.73
N ILE A 370 37.08 -8.41 3.17
CA ILE A 370 38.44 -8.66 3.63
C ILE A 370 39.40 -8.46 2.46
N LEU A 371 40.37 -7.56 2.65
CA LEU A 371 41.48 -7.35 1.72
C LEU A 371 42.77 -7.88 2.34
N ILE A 372 43.59 -8.53 1.52
CA ILE A 372 44.90 -9.09 1.86
C ILE A 372 45.91 -8.42 0.93
N VAL A 373 46.85 -7.68 1.51
CA VAL A 373 47.86 -6.92 0.77
C VAL A 373 49.24 -7.46 1.11
N ASP A 374 50.06 -7.75 0.11
CA ASP A 374 51.46 -8.12 0.34
C ASP A 374 52.21 -6.93 0.97
N SER A 375 52.98 -7.21 2.03
CA SER A 375 53.80 -6.20 2.72
C SER A 375 55.30 -6.51 2.65
N GLY A 376 55.69 -7.45 1.77
CA GLY A 376 57.04 -8.01 1.67
C GLY A 376 57.53 -8.12 0.23
N SER A 377 58.05 -9.29 -0.14
CA SER A 377 58.57 -9.59 -1.48
C SER A 377 57.70 -10.62 -2.21
N GLY A 378 56.42 -10.71 -1.85
CA GLY A 378 55.49 -11.77 -2.24
C GLY A 378 55.10 -12.67 -1.06
N SER A 379 53.82 -13.07 -1.04
CA SER A 379 53.19 -13.82 0.03
C SER A 379 52.15 -14.81 -0.48
N SER A 380 52.07 -16.00 0.12
CA SER A 380 51.05 -17.01 -0.23
C SER A 380 50.53 -17.71 1.02
N GLY A 381 49.27 -18.15 0.99
CA GLY A 381 48.67 -18.92 2.08
C GLY A 381 47.15 -18.93 2.05
N ARG A 382 46.54 -19.52 3.09
CA ARG A 382 45.07 -19.54 3.26
C ARG A 382 44.66 -18.81 4.52
N LEU A 383 43.82 -17.78 4.38
CA LEU A 383 43.12 -17.14 5.50
C LEU A 383 41.69 -17.69 5.58
N LEU A 384 41.30 -18.19 6.75
CA LEU A 384 39.97 -18.70 7.01
C LEU A 384 39.25 -17.73 7.95
N VAL A 385 38.01 -17.36 7.62
CA VAL A 385 37.19 -16.45 8.43
C VAL A 385 35.78 -17.02 8.60
N GLY A 386 35.25 -16.97 9.83
CA GLY A 386 33.96 -17.51 10.22
C GLY A 386 33.33 -16.78 11.41
N ASP A 387 32.07 -17.08 11.74
CA ASP A 387 31.35 -16.55 12.92
C ASP A 387 31.39 -15.01 13.03
N ILE A 388 31.15 -14.32 11.91
CA ILE A 388 31.19 -12.86 11.83
C ILE A 388 29.86 -12.28 12.34
N SER A 389 29.91 -11.29 13.22
CA SER A 389 28.72 -10.60 13.70
C SER A 389 28.92 -9.16 14.12
N PHE A 390 27.90 -8.35 13.85
CA PHE A 390 27.71 -6.98 14.33
C PHE A 390 26.87 -7.04 15.61
N ASN A 391 27.47 -6.67 16.73
CA ASN A 391 26.85 -6.74 18.05
C ASN A 391 26.27 -5.36 18.42
N ALA A 392 24.94 -5.26 18.52
CA ALA A 392 24.25 -4.05 18.98
C ALA A 392 24.07 -4.05 20.51
N SER A 393 23.75 -2.89 21.07
CA SER A 393 23.24 -2.74 22.45
C SER A 393 22.11 -1.73 22.44
N SER A 394 21.09 -1.92 23.29
CA SER A 394 20.10 -0.87 23.53
C SER A 394 20.65 0.29 24.37
N PHE A 395 21.83 0.13 24.97
CA PHE A 395 22.45 1.14 25.84
C PHE A 395 23.49 1.98 25.11
N VAL A 396 23.36 3.29 25.24
CA VAL A 396 24.37 4.29 24.87
C VAL A 396 25.16 4.66 26.13
N THR A 397 26.48 4.62 26.06
CA THR A 397 27.37 4.97 27.18
C THR A 397 27.84 6.43 27.08
N ASN A 398 27.93 7.11 28.23
CA ASN A 398 28.45 8.47 28.39
C ASN A 398 29.39 8.51 29.61
N PRO A 399 30.69 8.19 29.42
CA PRO A 399 31.68 8.15 30.49
C PRO A 399 32.42 9.48 30.71
N ASP A 400 33.15 9.59 31.81
CA ASP A 400 34.07 10.69 32.07
C ASP A 400 35.21 10.75 31.04
N ALA A 401 35.78 11.93 30.82
CA ALA A 401 36.84 12.14 29.83
C ALA A 401 38.08 11.28 30.12
N GLY A 402 38.47 10.44 29.15
CA GLY A 402 39.62 9.53 29.27
C GLY A 402 39.28 8.13 29.78
N GLN A 403 38.03 7.88 30.17
CA GLN A 403 37.53 6.55 30.53
C GLN A 403 36.86 5.88 29.31
N LEU A 404 37.12 4.59 29.10
CA LEU A 404 36.43 3.78 28.08
C LEU A 404 35.35 2.94 28.74
N VAL A 405 34.09 3.17 28.37
CA VAL A 405 32.94 2.40 28.86
C VAL A 405 32.17 1.80 27.70
N THR A 406 32.00 0.49 27.73
CA THR A 406 31.30 -0.29 26.72
C THR A 406 30.06 -0.94 27.32
N ALA A 407 28.94 -0.90 26.59
CA ALA A 407 27.75 -1.69 26.90
C ALA A 407 27.45 -2.61 25.71
N LYS A 408 27.19 -3.89 25.99
CA LYS A 408 26.78 -4.87 24.98
C LYS A 408 25.74 -5.82 25.56
N GLU A 409 24.81 -6.28 24.73
CA GLU A 409 23.88 -7.33 25.10
C GLU A 409 24.43 -8.66 24.58
N VAL A 410 24.81 -9.56 25.50
CA VAL A 410 25.56 -10.79 25.20
C VAL A 410 24.99 -11.96 25.98
N ASN A 411 25.04 -13.18 25.42
CA ASN A 411 24.65 -14.37 26.17
C ASN A 411 25.55 -14.53 27.41
N GLU A 412 24.94 -14.74 28.57
CA GLU A 412 25.59 -14.81 29.87
C GLU A 412 26.76 -15.81 29.90
N ALA A 413 26.67 -16.91 29.14
CA ALA A 413 27.74 -17.91 29.01
C ALA A 413 29.05 -17.36 28.43
N PHE A 414 28.99 -16.23 27.71
CA PHE A 414 30.14 -15.57 27.08
C PHE A 414 30.51 -14.24 27.74
N THR A 415 29.92 -13.93 28.90
CA THR A 415 30.31 -12.76 29.69
C THR A 415 31.66 -12.99 30.39
N SER A 416 32.22 -11.92 30.94
CA SER A 416 33.41 -11.96 31.79
C SER A 416 33.18 -12.70 33.13
N ALA A 417 31.92 -12.89 33.54
CA ALA A 417 31.53 -13.56 34.77
C ALA A 417 30.37 -14.55 34.56
N PRO A 418 30.58 -15.65 33.80
CA PRO A 418 29.50 -16.47 33.24
C PRO A 418 28.79 -17.37 34.25
N THR A 419 29.27 -17.52 35.49
CA THR A 419 28.63 -18.36 36.50
C THR A 419 28.46 -17.64 37.84
N PRO A 420 27.39 -17.95 38.60
CA PRO A 420 26.23 -18.75 38.20
C PRO A 420 25.28 -17.98 37.27
N PHE A 421 24.48 -18.71 36.51
CA PHE A 421 23.50 -18.13 35.57
C PHE A 421 22.31 -17.48 36.31
N LEU A 422 21.73 -16.43 35.74
CA LEU A 422 20.60 -15.71 36.35
C LEU A 422 19.41 -16.63 36.65
N THR A 423 19.07 -17.52 35.69
CA THR A 423 17.98 -18.50 35.84
C THR A 423 18.27 -19.60 36.87
N THR A 424 19.54 -19.77 37.26
CA THR A 424 19.92 -20.68 38.36
C THR A 424 19.68 -20.04 39.72
N ASN A 425 20.02 -18.76 39.87
CA ASN A 425 19.80 -18.02 41.12
C ASN A 425 18.32 -17.65 41.33
N TYR A 426 17.61 -17.35 40.24
CA TYR A 426 16.19 -16.96 40.27
C TYR A 426 15.40 -17.79 39.26
N PRO A 427 14.94 -19.00 39.64
CA PRO A 427 14.12 -19.84 38.77
C PRO A 427 12.86 -19.15 38.26
N GLU A 428 12.34 -18.12 38.94
CA GLU A 428 11.20 -17.34 38.47
C GLU A 428 11.49 -16.52 37.20
N VAL A 429 12.76 -16.27 36.87
CA VAL A 429 13.16 -15.58 35.62
C VAL A 429 12.86 -16.45 34.39
N SER A 430 12.69 -17.77 34.56
CA SER A 430 12.26 -18.67 33.48
C SER A 430 10.87 -18.33 32.89
N ILE A 431 10.13 -17.38 33.48
CA ILE A 431 8.95 -16.84 32.82
C ILE A 431 9.28 -16.05 31.56
N PHE A 432 10.50 -15.49 31.46
CA PHE A 432 10.96 -14.62 30.37
C PHE A 432 11.78 -15.35 29.29
N SER A 433 12.22 -16.58 29.55
CA SER A 433 13.05 -17.38 28.64
C SER A 433 12.47 -18.77 28.40
N THR A 434 12.69 -19.33 27.20
CA THR A 434 12.13 -20.64 26.78
C THR A 434 13.00 -21.84 27.18
N SER A 435 14.16 -21.61 27.81
CA SER A 435 15.13 -22.65 28.18
C SER A 435 15.73 -22.38 29.55
N SER A 436 15.89 -23.42 30.37
CA SER A 436 16.71 -23.38 31.58
C SER A 436 18.19 -23.27 31.17
N GLY A 437 18.85 -22.14 31.46
CA GLY A 437 20.26 -21.93 31.09
C GLY A 437 20.64 -20.45 30.93
N ALA A 438 21.80 -20.21 30.33
CA ALA A 438 22.32 -18.88 30.04
C ALA A 438 21.41 -18.11 29.08
N GLN A 439 21.11 -16.85 29.41
CA GLN A 439 20.30 -15.94 28.61
C GLN A 439 21.09 -14.68 28.24
N ASN A 440 20.57 -13.83 27.35
CA ASN A 440 21.26 -12.59 27.04
C ASN A 440 21.09 -11.58 28.18
N VAL A 441 22.19 -10.90 28.52
CA VAL A 441 22.27 -9.91 29.58
C VAL A 441 22.99 -8.67 29.06
N ALA A 442 22.74 -7.50 29.65
CA ALA A 442 23.52 -6.31 29.37
C ALA A 442 24.81 -6.36 30.18
N GLU A 443 25.96 -6.49 29.51
CA GLU A 443 27.30 -6.39 30.09
C GLU A 443 27.83 -4.96 29.90
N ILE A 444 28.03 -4.24 31.00
CA ILE A 444 28.61 -2.89 31.04
C ILE A 444 30.01 -3.00 31.65
N SER A 445 31.03 -2.67 30.88
CA SER A 445 32.44 -2.76 31.29
C SER A 445 33.13 -1.41 31.19
N TRP A 446 34.02 -1.13 32.14
CA TRP A 446 34.84 0.09 32.17
C TRP A 446 36.29 -0.23 32.53
N ASP A 447 37.22 0.52 31.95
CA ASP A 447 38.65 0.22 31.98
C ASP A 447 39.43 0.85 33.15
N ILE A 448 38.96 2.00 33.66
CA ILE A 448 39.60 2.73 34.78
C ILE A 448 38.55 3.35 35.72
N ALA A 449 39.02 3.86 36.87
CA ALA A 449 38.21 4.63 37.80
C ALA A 449 37.60 5.88 37.14
N GLY A 450 36.38 6.23 37.52
CA GLY A 450 35.62 7.33 36.92
C GLY A 450 34.11 7.12 37.02
N ASN A 451 33.32 8.11 36.63
CA ASN A 451 31.86 8.01 36.58
C ASN A 451 31.39 7.74 35.16
N TRP A 452 30.34 6.95 35.05
CA TRP A 452 29.70 6.70 33.75
C TRP A 452 28.20 6.65 33.88
N LYS A 453 27.52 6.95 32.76
CA LYS A 453 26.07 6.78 32.59
C LYS A 453 25.80 5.94 31.35
N THR A 454 24.90 4.97 31.44
CA THR A 454 24.33 4.27 30.30
C THR A 454 22.86 4.60 30.17
N THR A 455 22.34 4.72 28.95
CA THR A 455 20.94 5.08 28.70
C THR A 455 20.37 4.23 27.57
N SER A 456 19.20 3.66 27.80
CA SER A 456 18.41 2.88 26.85
C SER A 456 16.99 3.44 26.75
N PHE A 457 16.33 3.21 25.61
CA PHE A 457 14.98 3.66 25.35
C PHE A 457 14.03 2.46 25.24
N ILE A 458 12.95 2.53 26.01
CA ILE A 458 11.90 1.51 26.11
C ILE A 458 10.60 2.04 25.49
N LYS A 459 9.61 1.15 25.31
CA LYS A 459 8.27 1.59 24.91
C LYS A 459 7.66 2.49 26.00
N PRO A 460 6.99 3.61 25.63
CA PRO A 460 6.35 4.49 26.60
C PRO A 460 5.39 3.74 27.52
N VAL A 461 5.45 4.03 28.82
CA VAL A 461 4.60 3.44 29.85
C VAL A 461 4.20 4.47 30.90
N ASP A 462 2.98 4.36 31.43
CA ASP A 462 2.51 5.19 32.55
C ASP A 462 2.89 4.54 33.88
N LEU A 463 3.56 5.27 34.78
CA LEU A 463 3.89 4.75 36.11
C LEU A 463 2.67 4.56 37.00
N SER A 464 1.57 5.24 36.71
CA SER A 464 0.30 5.07 37.45
C SER A 464 -0.31 3.67 37.28
N ASP A 465 0.15 2.90 36.29
CA ASP A 465 -0.40 1.58 36.00
C ASP A 465 0.20 0.46 36.85
N TYR A 466 1.30 0.72 37.58
CA TYR A 466 2.03 -0.27 38.38
C TYR A 466 2.46 0.33 39.72
N ASN A 467 2.96 -0.51 40.64
CA ASN A 467 3.48 -0.03 41.94
C ASN A 467 4.98 -0.29 42.13
N LYS A 468 5.58 -1.22 41.37
CA LYS A 468 6.96 -1.67 41.60
C LYS A 468 7.76 -1.80 40.31
N ILE A 469 9.06 -1.52 40.40
CA ILE A 469 10.08 -1.84 39.40
C ILE A 469 10.99 -2.92 39.98
N SER A 470 11.29 -3.95 39.21
CA SER A 470 12.27 -4.97 39.57
C SER A 470 13.32 -5.11 38.46
N PHE A 471 14.56 -5.36 38.86
CA PHE A 471 15.68 -5.65 37.96
C PHE A 471 16.71 -6.54 38.66
N TYR A 472 17.56 -7.20 37.88
CA TYR A 472 18.58 -8.10 38.40
C TYR A 472 19.95 -7.57 38.02
N MET A 473 20.87 -7.59 38.98
CA MET A 473 22.21 -7.03 38.78
C MET A 473 23.27 -7.92 39.41
N LYS A 474 24.41 -8.03 38.72
CA LYS A 474 25.63 -8.67 39.21
C LYS A 474 26.75 -7.65 39.18
N THR A 475 27.41 -7.45 40.31
CA THR A 475 28.46 -6.44 40.49
C THR A 475 29.87 -7.07 40.42
N PRO A 476 30.90 -6.27 40.09
CA PRO A 476 32.28 -6.74 40.16
C PRO A 476 32.72 -6.95 41.62
N ALA A 477 33.86 -7.64 41.80
CA ALA A 477 34.42 -7.94 43.13
C ALA A 477 34.74 -6.68 43.98
N THR A 478 34.97 -5.54 43.33
CA THR A 478 34.99 -4.22 43.96
C THR A 478 33.83 -3.45 43.37
N ALA A 479 32.69 -3.40 44.08
CA ALA A 479 31.49 -2.78 43.52
C ALA A 479 31.66 -1.25 43.41
N PRO A 480 30.91 -0.60 42.51
CA PRO A 480 30.81 0.86 42.51
C PRO A 480 30.36 1.39 43.88
N SER A 481 30.83 2.58 44.27
CA SER A 481 30.46 3.17 45.57
C SER A 481 28.96 3.47 45.64
N ASP A 482 28.41 3.96 44.54
CA ASP A 482 27.00 4.25 44.36
C ASP A 482 26.56 3.87 42.94
N ILE A 483 25.31 3.43 42.83
CA ILE A 483 24.60 3.24 41.57
C ILE A 483 23.32 4.08 41.59
N THR A 484 23.10 4.84 40.53
CA THR A 484 21.82 5.54 40.28
C THR A 484 21.03 4.79 39.23
N PHE A 485 19.82 4.37 39.59
CA PHE A 485 18.83 3.81 38.66
C PHE A 485 17.79 4.88 38.34
N SER A 486 17.50 5.10 37.05
CA SER A 486 16.50 6.06 36.60
C SER A 486 15.58 5.49 35.52
N LEU A 487 14.28 5.78 35.67
CA LEU A 487 13.23 5.47 34.72
C LEU A 487 12.37 6.74 34.52
N THR A 488 12.58 7.46 33.42
CA THR A 488 12.10 8.85 33.23
C THR A 488 11.51 9.11 31.84
N ASN A 489 10.75 10.19 31.68
CA ASN A 489 10.33 10.72 30.37
C ASN A 489 11.39 11.71 29.81
N PRO A 490 11.20 12.27 28.60
CA PRO A 490 12.12 13.26 28.04
C PRO A 490 12.28 14.54 28.88
N GLY A 491 11.25 14.92 29.66
CA GLY A 491 11.29 16.01 30.65
C GLY A 491 12.02 15.66 31.95
N GLU A 492 12.58 14.46 32.04
CA GLU A 492 13.27 13.89 33.20
C GLU A 492 12.38 13.58 34.42
N ASP A 493 11.07 13.61 34.29
CA ASP A 493 10.14 13.25 35.37
C ASP A 493 9.98 11.72 35.44
N GLY A 494 9.72 11.19 36.63
CA GLY A 494 9.58 9.74 36.87
C GLY A 494 10.26 9.24 38.13
N ILE A 495 10.90 8.07 38.06
CA ILE A 495 11.60 7.44 39.19
C ILE A 495 13.11 7.54 39.01
N SER A 496 13.82 8.06 40.01
CA SER A 496 15.28 8.05 40.05
C SER A 496 15.79 7.97 41.48
N LEU A 497 16.69 7.02 41.76
CA LEU A 497 17.27 6.82 43.09
C LEU A 497 18.72 6.36 43.00
N THR A 498 19.51 6.72 44.00
CA THR A 498 20.91 6.32 44.20
C THR A 498 21.03 5.44 45.43
N PHE A 499 21.82 4.37 45.33
CA PHE A 499 22.04 3.43 46.44
C PHE A 499 23.42 2.73 46.31
N PRO A 500 24.01 2.30 47.42
CA PRO A 500 25.19 1.44 47.39
C PRO A 500 24.77 0.02 46.99
N PRO A 501 25.34 -0.56 45.91
CA PRO A 501 24.98 -1.89 45.50
C PRO A 501 25.54 -2.95 46.45
N VAL A 502 24.83 -4.09 46.57
CA VAL A 502 25.32 -5.25 47.32
C VAL A 502 26.53 -5.85 46.60
N GLU A 503 27.67 -5.94 47.31
CA GLU A 503 28.87 -6.60 46.81
C GLU A 503 28.66 -8.12 46.78
N SER A 504 28.48 -8.69 45.58
CA SER A 504 28.26 -10.12 45.45
C SER A 504 28.69 -10.64 44.08
N SER A 505 29.34 -11.80 44.07
CA SER A 505 29.62 -12.57 42.84
C SER A 505 28.39 -13.32 42.31
N GLN A 506 27.25 -13.18 42.97
CA GLN A 506 25.96 -13.76 42.62
C GLN A 506 25.06 -12.68 42.02
N TRP A 507 24.06 -13.09 41.23
CA TRP A 507 22.97 -12.19 40.88
C TRP A 507 22.19 -11.78 42.12
N ILE A 508 21.82 -10.50 42.19
CA ILE A 508 20.98 -9.92 43.22
C ILE A 508 19.75 -9.29 42.57
N LYS A 509 18.57 -9.52 43.15
CA LYS A 509 17.31 -8.93 42.69
C LYS A 509 17.02 -7.64 43.45
N TYR A 510 16.94 -6.54 42.73
CA TYR A 510 16.54 -5.25 43.27
C TYR A 510 15.06 -5.01 42.97
N THR A 511 14.31 -4.57 43.98
CA THR A 511 12.91 -4.16 43.83
C THR A 511 12.69 -2.79 44.45
N VAL A 512 12.29 -1.84 43.59
CA VAL A 512 11.93 -0.47 43.93
C VAL A 512 10.41 -0.41 44.09
N ASP A 513 9.94 -0.25 45.31
CA ASP A 513 8.55 0.09 45.60
C ASP A 513 8.46 1.62 45.70
N TYR A 514 8.12 2.25 44.57
CA TYR A 514 8.04 3.70 44.48
C TYR A 514 6.75 4.27 45.07
N ILE A 515 5.83 3.44 45.55
CA ILE A 515 4.62 3.87 46.27
C ILE A 515 4.87 3.94 47.78
N ASN A 516 5.69 3.05 48.32
CA ASN A 516 6.11 3.07 49.72
C ASN A 516 7.48 3.75 49.92
N GLY A 517 8.24 3.98 48.85
CA GLY A 517 9.53 4.67 48.89
C GLY A 517 10.68 3.79 49.37
N THR A 518 10.63 2.49 49.11
CA THR A 518 11.62 1.51 49.58
C THR A 518 12.36 0.85 48.43
N LEU A 519 13.62 0.50 48.67
CA LEU A 519 14.44 -0.34 47.80
C LEU A 519 14.83 -1.59 48.57
N THR A 520 14.64 -2.76 47.97
CA THR A 520 15.05 -4.04 48.56
C THR A 520 16.02 -4.77 47.65
N ALA A 521 17.03 -5.43 48.22
CA ALA A 521 17.88 -6.43 47.58
C ALA A 521 17.55 -7.80 48.17
N ASP A 522 17.12 -8.74 47.33
CA ASP A 522 16.65 -10.07 47.74
C ASP A 522 15.61 -10.06 48.87
N GLY A 523 14.77 -9.02 48.89
CA GLY A 523 13.73 -8.80 49.90
C GLY A 523 14.22 -8.15 51.20
N THR A 524 15.52 -7.91 51.37
CA THR A 524 16.07 -7.12 52.47
C THR A 524 16.16 -5.63 52.10
N ASN A 525 15.70 -4.74 52.97
CA ASN A 525 15.66 -3.30 52.71
C ASN A 525 17.07 -2.66 52.72
N ILE A 526 17.37 -1.83 51.72
CA ILE A 526 18.60 -1.04 51.64
C ILE A 526 18.33 0.33 52.28
N THR A 527 18.84 0.51 53.50
CA THR A 527 18.61 1.72 54.31
C THR A 527 19.31 2.96 53.77
N GLU A 528 20.40 2.80 53.02
CA GLU A 528 21.21 3.89 52.45
C GLU A 528 20.76 4.28 51.03
N THR A 529 19.45 4.44 50.84
CA THR A 529 18.87 4.82 49.54
C THR A 529 18.53 6.32 49.51
N THR A 530 19.01 7.04 48.49
CA THR A 530 18.69 8.46 48.26
C THR A 530 17.79 8.62 47.04
N TRP A 531 16.57 9.10 47.22
CA TRP A 531 15.66 9.39 46.11
C TRP A 531 16.00 10.73 45.47
N ILE A 532 16.29 10.73 44.16
CA ILE A 532 16.50 11.95 43.36
C ILE A 532 15.15 12.46 42.85
N LYS A 533 14.30 11.55 42.32
CA LYS A 533 12.94 11.84 41.85
C LYS A 533 12.00 10.67 42.15
N ARG A 534 10.75 10.96 42.46
CA ARG A 534 9.73 9.95 42.84
C ARG A 534 8.33 10.40 42.42
N ASP A 535 8.13 10.49 41.11
CA ASP A 535 6.87 10.95 40.51
C ASP A 535 6.05 9.75 40.02
N SER A 536 5.28 9.14 40.92
CA SER A 536 4.55 7.89 40.67
C SER A 536 3.41 7.98 39.63
N ASN A 537 3.01 9.19 39.24
CA ASN A 537 1.91 9.43 38.30
C ASN A 537 2.39 9.90 36.92
N THR A 538 3.69 9.82 36.65
CA THR A 538 4.26 10.29 35.38
C THR A 538 3.86 9.37 34.23
N ALA A 539 3.39 9.98 33.14
CA ALA A 539 3.03 9.30 31.90
C ALA A 539 4.21 9.29 30.91
N ASP A 540 4.10 8.45 29.87
CA ASP A 540 5.04 8.38 28.75
C ASP A 540 6.51 8.16 29.14
N ILE A 541 6.74 7.40 30.21
CA ILE A 541 8.09 7.03 30.64
C ILE A 541 8.71 6.10 29.60
N ASN A 542 9.83 6.51 29.03
CA ASN A 542 10.44 5.82 27.90
C ASN A 542 11.98 5.75 27.96
N ARG A 543 12.61 6.26 29.02
CA ARG A 543 14.06 6.30 29.17
C ARG A 543 14.51 5.56 30.42
N LEU A 544 15.28 4.50 30.23
CA LEU A 544 15.95 3.73 31.27
C LEU A 544 17.42 4.16 31.33
N ALA A 545 17.93 4.52 32.50
CA ALA A 545 19.33 4.86 32.67
C ALA A 545 19.92 4.25 33.95
N LEU A 546 21.21 3.94 33.88
CA LEU A 546 22.02 3.50 35.00
C LEU A 546 23.29 4.35 35.02
N SER A 547 23.69 4.87 36.17
CA SER A 547 25.01 5.48 36.33
C SER A 547 25.71 4.94 37.57
N ALA A 548 27.03 4.89 37.52
CA ALA A 548 27.83 4.39 38.63
C ALA A 548 29.08 5.24 38.83
N SER A 549 29.51 5.32 40.09
CA SER A 549 30.77 5.94 40.51
C SER A 549 31.77 4.84 40.88
N CYS A 550 32.82 4.71 40.08
CA CYS A 550 33.74 3.56 40.17
C CYS A 550 35.14 3.98 40.64
N SER A 551 35.71 3.22 41.58
CA SER A 551 37.07 3.44 42.13
C SER A 551 38.16 2.61 41.43
N SER A 552 37.77 1.65 40.60
CA SER A 552 38.65 0.76 39.82
C SER A 552 37.92 0.25 38.57
N ALA A 553 38.63 -0.43 37.67
CA ALA A 553 38.06 -1.10 36.50
C ALA A 553 37.07 -2.22 36.92
N GLY A 554 36.04 -2.48 36.12
CA GLY A 554 35.04 -3.46 36.50
C GLY A 554 34.05 -3.80 35.39
N THR A 555 33.18 -4.75 35.69
CA THR A 555 32.09 -5.16 34.80
C THR A 555 30.84 -5.45 35.62
N LEU A 556 29.71 -4.90 35.15
CA LEU A 556 28.39 -5.03 35.75
C LEU A 556 27.46 -5.70 34.75
N LEU A 557 26.71 -6.70 35.22
CA LEU A 557 25.66 -7.33 34.43
C LEU A 557 24.29 -6.85 34.91
N LEU A 558 23.40 -6.51 33.99
CA LEU A 558 22.02 -6.09 34.23
C LEU A 558 21.08 -6.90 33.36
N ASP A 559 19.97 -7.35 33.92
CA ASP A 559 18.92 -8.02 33.14
C ASP A 559 17.52 -7.88 33.77
N GLU A 560 16.51 -8.20 32.96
CA GLU A 560 15.08 -8.30 33.30
C GLU A 560 14.55 -7.10 34.07
N VAL A 561 14.66 -5.90 33.50
CA VAL A 561 14.00 -4.71 34.03
C VAL A 561 12.50 -4.81 33.70
N HIS A 562 11.65 -4.87 34.73
CA HIS A 562 10.22 -5.08 34.57
C HIS A 562 9.39 -4.36 35.65
N LEU A 563 8.15 -4.02 35.31
CA LEU A 563 7.14 -3.50 36.23
C LEU A 563 6.27 -4.62 36.79
N LYS A 564 5.85 -4.48 38.05
CA LYS A 564 5.02 -5.43 38.78
C LYS A 564 3.92 -4.73 39.57
N ASP A 565 2.96 -5.53 40.00
CA ASP A 565 1.81 -5.13 40.82
C ASP A 565 0.96 -4.07 40.09
N PRO A 566 0.27 -4.45 38.99
CA PRO A 566 -0.58 -3.55 38.22
C PRO A 566 -1.70 -2.98 39.09
N VAL A 567 -1.99 -1.69 38.91
CA VAL A 567 -3.00 -0.96 39.68
C VAL A 567 -4.39 -1.24 39.11
N ILE A 568 -5.30 -1.72 39.96
CA ILE A 568 -6.71 -1.91 39.58
C ILE A 568 -7.42 -0.55 39.71
N GLY A 569 -7.99 -0.07 38.60
CA GLY A 569 -8.69 1.19 38.53
C GLY A 569 -10.21 1.04 38.42
N VAL A 570 -10.94 2.08 38.79
CA VAL A 570 -12.39 2.22 38.55
C VAL A 570 -12.62 3.45 37.70
N SER A 571 -13.40 3.31 36.63
CA SER A 571 -13.72 4.40 35.72
C SER A 571 -15.22 4.39 35.40
N GLY A 572 -15.78 5.57 35.14
CA GLY A 572 -17.17 5.75 34.80
C GLY A 572 -17.33 6.42 33.45
N ALA A 573 -18.44 6.13 32.78
CA ALA A 573 -18.86 6.86 31.60
C ALA A 573 -20.36 7.14 31.67
N ALA A 574 -20.78 8.25 31.09
CA ALA A 574 -22.19 8.56 30.89
C ALA A 574 -22.38 9.26 29.56
N SER A 575 -23.48 8.98 28.87
CA SER A 575 -23.90 9.71 27.69
C SER A 575 -25.37 10.03 27.75
N THR A 576 -25.74 11.16 27.18
CA THR A 576 -27.12 11.59 27.04
C THR A 576 -27.37 12.04 25.62
N VAL A 577 -28.53 11.66 25.08
CA VAL A 577 -29.07 12.20 23.85
C VAL A 577 -30.45 12.77 24.19
N PHE A 578 -30.70 13.98 23.76
CA PHE A 578 -31.92 14.72 24.02
C PHE A 578 -32.38 15.38 22.73
N ASN A 579 -33.59 15.07 22.29
CA ASN A 579 -34.21 15.68 21.12
C ASN A 579 -35.59 16.20 21.50
N TYR A 580 -35.86 17.47 21.18
CA TYR A 580 -37.15 18.10 21.39
C TYR A 580 -37.59 18.84 20.14
N ARG A 581 -38.78 18.51 19.64
CA ARG A 581 -39.37 19.10 18.42
C ARG A 581 -40.71 19.72 18.77
N ARG A 582 -40.92 20.95 18.32
CA ARG A 582 -42.21 21.63 18.40
C ARG A 582 -42.59 22.16 17.01
N PRO A 583 -43.27 21.35 16.18
CA PRO A 583 -43.72 21.77 14.86
C PRO A 583 -44.84 22.82 14.96
N GLY A 584 -44.95 23.68 13.94
CA GLY A 584 -46.00 24.71 13.84
C GLY A 584 -45.69 26.02 14.57
N THR A 585 -46.70 26.88 14.71
CA THR A 585 -46.57 28.24 15.25
C THR A 585 -46.32 28.25 16.76
N LEU A 586 -45.25 28.94 17.18
CA LEU A 586 -44.91 29.22 18.58
C LEU A 586 -45.42 30.59 19.01
N VAL A 587 -45.16 31.60 18.18
CA VAL A 587 -45.60 32.99 18.34
C VAL A 587 -46.11 33.45 16.98
N GLY A 588 -47.30 34.05 16.92
CA GLY A 588 -47.88 34.55 15.68
C GLY A 588 -48.71 35.80 15.92
N TYR A 589 -48.94 36.57 14.87
CA TYR A 589 -49.88 37.69 14.85
C TYR A 589 -50.84 37.51 13.67
N LYS A 590 -52.14 37.36 13.98
CA LYS A 590 -53.17 36.92 13.01
C LYS A 590 -52.74 35.60 12.33
N ASP A 591 -52.83 35.52 11.01
CA ASP A 591 -52.48 34.33 10.22
C ASP A 591 -50.98 34.24 9.89
N THR A 592 -50.14 35.13 10.43
CA THR A 592 -48.69 35.12 10.19
C THR A 592 -47.94 34.55 11.39
N SER A 593 -47.29 33.41 11.19
CA SER A 593 -46.36 32.83 12.17
C SER A 593 -45.09 33.69 12.25
N ILE A 594 -44.79 34.23 13.44
CA ILE A 594 -43.57 35.00 13.70
C ILE A 594 -42.44 34.05 14.10
N LEU A 595 -42.68 33.12 15.02
CA LEU A 595 -41.76 32.04 15.38
C LEU A 595 -42.45 30.70 15.18
N SER A 596 -41.79 29.76 14.51
CA SER A 596 -42.34 28.42 14.27
C SER A 596 -41.25 27.35 14.15
N ASN A 597 -41.66 26.07 14.21
CA ASN A 597 -40.81 24.91 13.92
C ASN A 597 -39.50 24.87 14.75
N PHE A 598 -39.62 24.94 16.07
CA PHE A 598 -38.45 24.83 16.94
C PHE A 598 -38.00 23.37 17.07
N ASN A 599 -36.71 23.13 16.92
CA ASN A 599 -36.09 21.84 17.14
C ASN A 599 -34.79 22.06 17.94
N PHE A 600 -34.61 21.29 19.00
CA PHE A 600 -33.40 21.29 19.80
C PHE A 600 -32.89 19.87 19.94
N THR A 601 -31.61 19.67 19.68
CA THR A 601 -30.91 18.39 19.79
C THR A 601 -29.67 18.58 20.64
N ASN A 602 -29.44 17.73 21.63
CA ASN A 602 -28.21 17.71 22.40
C ASN A 602 -27.72 16.27 22.51
N SER A 603 -26.42 16.08 22.31
CA SER A 603 -25.73 14.84 22.67
C SER A 603 -24.54 15.20 23.53
N SER A 604 -24.47 14.64 24.73
CA SER A 604 -23.35 14.87 25.64
C SER A 604 -22.79 13.55 26.14
N SER A 605 -21.48 13.46 26.34
CA SER A 605 -20.83 12.29 26.91
C SER A 605 -19.69 12.70 27.82
N ILE A 606 -19.53 11.99 28.92
CA ILE A 606 -18.36 12.04 29.79
C ILE A 606 -17.80 10.63 29.87
N THR A 607 -16.51 10.49 29.64
CA THR A 607 -15.79 9.22 29.77
C THR A 607 -14.58 9.45 30.66
N GLY A 608 -14.46 8.68 31.73
CA GLY A 608 -13.28 8.69 32.60
C GLY A 608 -12.08 8.02 31.93
N LYS A 609 -10.87 8.37 32.39
CA LYS A 609 -9.61 7.70 31.98
C LYS A 609 -9.77 6.18 32.12
N ASN A 610 -9.32 5.42 31.12
CA ASN A 610 -9.32 3.96 31.12
C ASN A 610 -10.71 3.31 31.28
N PHE A 611 -11.80 4.01 30.93
CA PHE A 611 -13.12 3.36 30.84
C PHE A 611 -13.09 2.26 29.78
N ALA A 612 -13.59 1.08 30.13
CA ALA A 612 -13.54 -0.10 29.28
C ALA A 612 -14.47 0.07 28.06
N SER A 613 -13.90 0.55 26.96
CA SER A 613 -14.58 0.84 25.68
C SER A 613 -14.30 -0.21 24.60
N GLY A 614 -14.12 -1.46 25.01
CA GLY A 614 -13.79 -2.58 24.11
C GLY A 614 -12.28 -2.79 23.97
N PHE A 615 -11.74 -2.65 22.75
CA PHE A 615 -10.31 -2.85 22.45
C PHE A 615 -9.51 -1.55 22.35
N THR A 616 -10.16 -0.40 22.47
CA THR A 616 -9.52 0.91 22.44
C THR A 616 -8.96 1.26 23.80
N ASN A 617 -7.68 1.62 23.86
CA ASN A 617 -7.06 2.17 25.07
C ASN A 617 -7.29 3.69 25.05
N ASN A 618 -8.37 4.15 25.68
CA ASN A 618 -8.60 5.58 25.84
C ASN A 618 -7.98 6.03 27.17
N SER A 619 -6.80 6.63 27.09
CA SER A 619 -6.01 7.09 28.24
C SER A 619 -6.48 8.43 28.81
N ASP A 620 -7.32 9.16 28.07
CA ASP A 620 -7.75 10.51 28.44
C ASP A 620 -9.19 10.52 28.92
N SER A 621 -9.48 11.35 29.92
CA SER A 621 -10.86 11.74 30.21
C SER A 621 -11.34 12.71 29.14
N THR A 622 -12.52 12.44 28.60
CA THR A 622 -13.14 13.28 27.57
C THR A 622 -14.53 13.68 28.01
N ILE A 623 -14.79 14.99 28.01
CA ILE A 623 -16.15 15.53 28.08
C ILE A 623 -16.46 16.11 26.71
N TYR A 624 -17.56 15.67 26.13
CA TYR A 624 -18.03 16.13 24.83
C TYR A 624 -19.49 16.54 24.96
N THR A 625 -19.85 17.66 24.35
CA THR A 625 -21.25 18.03 24.17
C THR A 625 -21.44 18.65 22.80
N ALA A 626 -22.47 18.25 22.09
CA ALA A 626 -22.89 18.79 20.82
C ALA A 626 -24.35 19.21 20.95
N SER A 627 -24.60 20.51 20.79
CA SER A 627 -25.94 21.09 20.87
C SER A 627 -26.31 21.70 19.53
N GLY A 628 -27.52 21.46 19.07
CA GLY A 628 -28.11 22.00 17.86
C GLY A 628 -29.47 22.62 18.15
N ALA A 629 -29.73 23.78 17.56
CA ALA A 629 -31.00 24.47 17.69
C ALA A 629 -31.43 25.02 16.33
N ALA A 630 -32.64 24.68 15.89
CA ALA A 630 -33.25 25.21 14.68
C ALA A 630 -34.58 25.89 15.00
N ILE A 631 -34.85 27.03 14.35
CA ILE A 631 -36.09 27.79 14.50
C ILE A 631 -36.40 28.54 13.20
N SER A 632 -37.68 28.75 12.92
CA SER A 632 -38.13 29.61 11.82
C SER A 632 -38.59 30.97 12.36
N LEU A 633 -38.00 32.06 11.89
CA LEU A 633 -38.43 33.45 12.13
C LEU A 633 -39.12 33.96 10.86
N LEU A 634 -40.43 34.17 10.90
CA LEU A 634 -41.29 34.38 9.74
C LEU A 634 -41.08 33.23 8.72
N THR A 635 -40.54 33.54 7.54
CA THR A 635 -40.19 32.55 6.52
C THR A 635 -38.71 32.14 6.58
N MET A 636 -37.87 32.83 7.35
CA MET A 636 -36.44 32.56 7.48
C MET A 636 -36.19 31.38 8.42
N GLY A 637 -35.46 30.36 7.95
CA GLY A 637 -34.95 29.28 8.79
C GLY A 637 -33.57 29.62 9.34
N ILE A 638 -33.37 29.44 10.65
CA ILE A 638 -32.08 29.58 11.33
C ILE A 638 -31.74 28.24 11.99
N ASN A 639 -30.50 27.78 11.83
CA ASN A 639 -29.96 26.60 12.49
C ASN A 639 -28.58 26.93 13.08
N GLY A 640 -28.38 26.71 14.38
CA GLY A 640 -27.10 26.87 15.05
C GLY A 640 -26.67 25.56 15.70
N ASN A 641 -25.37 25.26 15.64
CA ASN A 641 -24.76 24.14 16.35
C ASN A 641 -23.55 24.61 17.16
N LEU A 642 -23.29 23.96 18.28
CA LEU A 642 -22.13 24.20 19.11
C LEU A 642 -21.63 22.87 19.66
N ASN A 643 -20.41 22.49 19.27
CA ASN A 643 -19.73 21.35 19.87
C ASN A 643 -18.63 21.87 20.81
N LEU A 644 -18.60 21.33 22.02
CA LEU A 644 -17.61 21.60 23.04
C LEU A 644 -16.93 20.28 23.42
N GLN A 645 -15.60 20.27 23.39
CA GLN A 645 -14.82 19.11 23.81
C GLN A 645 -13.78 19.55 24.84
N TRP A 646 -13.83 18.95 26.03
CA TRP A 646 -12.80 19.10 27.04
C TRP A 646 -11.91 17.86 27.03
N GLN A 647 -10.63 18.05 26.71
CA GLN A 647 -9.62 17.00 26.71
C GLN A 647 -8.27 17.61 27.08
N ASN A 648 -7.46 16.89 27.87
CA ASN A 648 -6.10 17.32 28.25
C ASN A 648 -6.05 18.73 28.85
N ASN A 649 -7.02 19.04 29.72
CA ASN A 649 -7.20 20.34 30.39
C ASN A 649 -7.39 21.54 29.43
N LYS A 650 -7.82 21.30 28.20
CA LYS A 650 -8.17 22.34 27.22
C LYS A 650 -9.61 22.14 26.75
N LEU A 651 -10.32 23.26 26.59
CA LEU A 651 -11.64 23.32 25.97
C LEU A 651 -11.47 23.68 24.49
N PHE A 652 -12.09 22.88 23.63
CA PHE A 652 -12.17 23.10 22.20
C PHE A 652 -13.61 23.41 21.82
N GLU A 653 -13.82 24.49 21.08
CA GLU A 653 -15.15 25.00 20.71
C GLU A 653 -15.31 24.97 19.20
N SER A 654 -16.39 24.37 18.70
CA SER A 654 -16.68 24.22 17.26
C SER A 654 -18.10 24.73 16.97
N PRO A 655 -18.28 26.07 16.84
CA PRO A 655 -19.57 26.67 16.50
C PRO A 655 -19.92 26.51 15.01
N ALA A 656 -21.22 26.44 14.71
CA ALA A 656 -21.75 26.53 13.36
C ALA A 656 -23.09 27.28 13.34
N LEU A 657 -23.35 27.99 12.24
CA LEU A 657 -24.58 28.75 12.01
C LEU A 657 -24.98 28.61 10.55
N SER A 658 -26.26 28.42 10.28
CA SER A 658 -26.82 28.45 8.94
C SER A 658 -28.15 29.20 8.93
N VAL A 659 -28.35 30.01 7.89
CA VAL A 659 -29.54 30.82 7.67
C VAL A 659 -30.05 30.58 6.25
N SER A 660 -31.37 30.44 6.10
CA SER A 660 -32.05 30.30 4.81
C SER A 660 -33.25 31.23 4.75
N ILE A 661 -33.23 32.18 3.81
CA ILE A 661 -34.24 33.23 3.64
C ILE A 661 -34.98 33.01 2.31
N PRO A 662 -36.15 32.36 2.31
CA PRO A 662 -37.02 32.30 1.15
C PRO A 662 -37.83 33.60 1.02
N LEU A 663 -37.71 34.23 -0.14
CA LEU A 663 -38.39 35.44 -0.59
C LEU A 663 -39.25 35.12 -1.82
N LEU A 664 -40.27 35.95 -2.08
CA LEU A 664 -41.13 35.85 -3.28
C LEU A 664 -41.75 34.45 -3.49
N ASN A 665 -42.33 33.85 -2.44
CA ASN A 665 -42.87 32.48 -2.46
C ASN A 665 -41.82 31.43 -2.87
N SER A 666 -40.61 31.54 -2.32
CA SER A 666 -39.46 30.66 -2.59
C SER A 666 -38.90 30.72 -4.02
N ARG A 667 -39.28 31.75 -4.80
CA ARG A 667 -38.64 32.05 -6.09
C ARG A 667 -37.24 32.64 -5.93
N LEU A 668 -36.94 33.26 -4.78
CA LEU A 668 -35.60 33.71 -4.44
C LEU A 668 -35.24 33.16 -3.06
N VAL A 669 -34.17 32.40 -2.94
CA VAL A 669 -33.71 31.82 -1.67
C VAL A 669 -32.27 32.21 -1.45
N ILE A 670 -32.00 32.94 -0.37
CA ILE A 670 -30.64 33.28 0.06
C ILE A 670 -30.26 32.30 1.16
N LYS A 671 -29.11 31.64 1.04
CA LYS A 671 -28.55 30.74 2.05
C LYS A 671 -27.17 31.22 2.45
N ASP A 672 -26.87 31.09 3.73
CA ASP A 672 -25.54 31.31 4.29
C ASP A 672 -25.28 30.26 5.36
N SER A 673 -24.06 29.74 5.41
CA SER A 673 -23.61 28.79 6.42
C SER A 673 -22.17 29.08 6.81
N TYR A 674 -21.87 28.89 8.09
CA TYR A 674 -20.56 29.01 8.70
C TYR A 674 -20.36 27.84 9.65
N SER A 675 -19.16 27.27 9.68
CA SER A 675 -18.79 26.27 10.69
C SER A 675 -17.30 26.32 11.00
N GLU A 676 -16.99 25.97 12.24
CA GLU A 676 -15.63 25.68 12.69
C GLU A 676 -15.55 24.26 13.20
N ILE A 677 -14.41 23.62 12.96
CA ILE A 677 -14.02 22.39 13.61
C ILE A 677 -12.69 22.69 14.31
N ASN A 678 -12.68 22.62 15.64
CA ASN A 678 -11.49 22.80 16.45
C ASN A 678 -11.32 21.54 17.31
N LEU A 679 -10.27 20.78 17.02
CA LEU A 679 -9.87 19.54 17.70
C LEU A 679 -8.39 19.63 18.07
N PRO A 680 -7.87 18.76 18.96
CA PRO A 680 -6.49 18.83 19.45
C PRO A 680 -5.40 18.86 18.36
N LEU A 681 -5.66 18.24 17.21
CA LEU A 681 -4.70 18.09 16.10
C LEU A 681 -5.15 18.78 14.80
N THR A 682 -6.39 19.29 14.74
CA THR A 682 -6.97 19.85 13.52
C THR A 682 -7.82 21.08 13.82
N SER A 683 -7.67 22.11 13.00
CA SER A 683 -8.57 23.27 13.01
C SER A 683 -8.97 23.58 11.57
N SER A 684 -10.27 23.67 11.32
CA SER A 684 -10.82 24.12 10.04
C SER A 684 -11.94 25.14 10.23
N THR A 685 -12.08 26.03 9.25
CA THR A 685 -13.13 27.05 9.23
C THR A 685 -13.71 27.12 7.83
N THR A 686 -15.03 26.97 7.72
CA THR A 686 -15.73 26.98 6.44
C THR A 686 -16.88 27.98 6.45
N ARG A 687 -17.10 28.61 5.29
CA ARG A 687 -18.26 29.45 5.02
C ARG A 687 -18.76 29.19 3.61
N GLU A 688 -20.06 29.11 3.43
CA GLU A 688 -20.71 29.03 2.12
C GLU A 688 -21.91 29.97 2.08
N SER A 689 -22.04 30.74 1.01
CA SER A 689 -23.19 31.58 0.74
C SER A 689 -23.72 31.30 -0.65
N SER A 690 -25.04 31.23 -0.82
CA SER A 690 -25.65 31.05 -2.14
C SER A 690 -26.96 31.82 -2.29
N ILE A 691 -27.23 32.22 -3.53
CA ILE A 691 -28.49 32.84 -3.96
C ILE A 691 -29.07 31.95 -5.05
N ASN A 692 -30.26 31.42 -4.81
CA ASN A 692 -31.02 30.61 -5.77
C ASN A 692 -32.25 31.38 -6.23
N ALA A 693 -32.32 31.68 -7.52
CA ALA A 693 -33.39 32.42 -8.16
C ALA A 693 -34.09 31.54 -9.21
N ASN A 694 -35.37 31.26 -9.03
CA ASN A 694 -36.23 30.50 -9.93
C ASN A 694 -37.34 31.41 -10.47
N PHE A 695 -37.19 31.87 -11.71
CA PHE A 695 -38.15 32.74 -12.38
C PHE A 695 -38.62 32.12 -13.70
N TRP A 696 -39.93 31.96 -13.84
CA TRP A 696 -40.58 31.31 -14.99
C TRP A 696 -40.01 29.90 -15.24
N ASN A 697 -39.36 29.68 -16.38
CA ASN A 697 -38.71 28.43 -16.76
C ASN A 697 -37.17 28.50 -16.62
N SER A 698 -36.64 29.48 -15.88
CA SER A 698 -35.21 29.65 -15.65
C SER A 698 -34.85 29.57 -14.16
N SER A 699 -33.76 28.88 -13.85
CA SER A 699 -33.14 28.84 -12.52
C SER A 699 -31.70 29.35 -12.61
N LEU A 700 -31.33 30.23 -11.69
CA LEU A 700 -29.97 30.76 -11.53
C LEU A 700 -29.52 30.53 -10.08
N ILE A 701 -28.33 29.95 -9.91
CA ILE A 701 -27.68 29.77 -8.63
C ILE A 701 -26.32 30.45 -8.70
N VAL A 702 -26.08 31.38 -7.77
CA VAL A 702 -24.77 31.99 -7.54
C VAL A 702 -24.29 31.55 -6.16
N SER A 703 -23.08 31.02 -6.05
CA SER A 703 -22.50 30.60 -4.78
C SER A 703 -21.07 31.09 -4.60
N GLY A 704 -20.68 31.26 -3.34
CA GLY A 704 -19.31 31.54 -2.93
C GLY A 704 -18.99 30.74 -1.68
N SER A 705 -17.80 30.16 -1.59
CA SER A 705 -17.34 29.47 -0.39
C SER A 705 -15.90 29.82 -0.06
N SER A 706 -15.56 29.75 1.22
CA SER A 706 -14.20 29.84 1.74
C SER A 706 -13.97 28.73 2.76
N SER A 707 -12.87 28.00 2.64
CA SER A 707 -12.49 26.91 3.54
C SER A 707 -11.02 27.01 3.90
N TYR A 708 -10.70 27.09 5.18
CA TYR A 708 -9.33 27.11 5.69
C TYR A 708 -9.03 25.83 6.46
N SER A 709 -7.95 25.14 6.12
CA SER A 709 -7.46 23.95 6.81
C SER A 709 -5.96 23.80 6.59
N ILE A 710 -5.20 23.46 7.64
CA ILE A 710 -3.77 23.10 7.58
C ILE A 710 -2.96 24.07 6.68
N GLN A 711 -3.06 25.38 6.97
CA GLN A 711 -2.39 26.49 6.26
C GLN A 711 -2.83 26.77 4.80
N ASN A 712 -3.82 26.07 4.27
CA ASN A 712 -4.38 26.34 2.95
C ASN A 712 -5.76 26.98 3.08
N LEU A 713 -5.96 28.10 2.37
CA LEU A 713 -7.27 28.71 2.18
C LEU A 713 -7.74 28.44 0.76
N ILE A 714 -8.88 27.76 0.65
CA ILE A 714 -9.56 27.44 -0.61
C ILE A 714 -10.77 28.36 -0.72
N ARG A 715 -10.88 29.04 -1.85
CA ARG A 715 -12.03 29.87 -2.21
C ARG A 715 -12.67 29.29 -3.46
N THR A 716 -13.99 29.22 -3.49
CA THR A 716 -14.71 28.80 -4.69
C THR A 716 -15.85 29.75 -5.00
N TRP A 717 -16.12 29.95 -6.29
CA TRP A 717 -17.24 30.75 -6.79
C TRP A 717 -17.95 29.94 -7.87
N GLY A 718 -19.25 29.75 -7.70
CA GLY A 718 -20.09 28.96 -8.58
C GLY A 718 -21.18 29.80 -9.22
N LEU A 719 -21.44 29.56 -10.49
CA LEU A 719 -22.56 30.10 -11.26
C LEU A 719 -23.22 28.94 -11.98
N ASN A 720 -24.49 28.68 -11.73
CA ASN A 720 -25.26 27.66 -12.44
C ASN A 720 -26.55 28.28 -12.97
N SER A 721 -26.80 28.13 -14.27
CA SER A 721 -28.00 28.60 -14.96
C SER A 721 -28.63 27.43 -15.70
N ASN A 722 -29.95 27.33 -15.63
CA ASN A 722 -30.72 26.38 -16.43
C ASN A 722 -31.99 27.05 -16.92
N THR A 723 -32.20 27.06 -18.23
CA THR A 723 -33.37 27.64 -18.88
C THR A 723 -34.06 26.58 -19.72
N LEU A 724 -35.38 26.44 -19.54
CA LEU A 724 -36.24 25.54 -20.30
C LEU A 724 -37.18 26.34 -21.20
N TRP A 725 -37.24 25.97 -22.47
CA TRP A 725 -38.20 26.49 -23.45
C TRP A 725 -39.26 25.43 -23.78
N GLU A 726 -40.25 25.80 -24.60
CA GLU A 726 -41.25 24.85 -25.13
C GLU A 726 -40.56 23.68 -25.87
N ASP A 727 -41.24 22.52 -25.93
CA ASP A 727 -40.75 21.28 -26.53
C ASP A 727 -39.51 20.62 -25.87
N ASN A 728 -39.22 20.92 -24.60
CA ASN A 728 -38.04 20.43 -23.86
C ASN A 728 -36.70 20.87 -24.46
N THR A 729 -36.67 21.99 -25.17
CA THR A 729 -35.41 22.68 -25.52
C THR A 729 -34.84 23.31 -24.25
N SER A 730 -33.53 23.19 -24.01
CA SER A 730 -32.90 23.65 -22.77
C SER A 730 -31.53 24.25 -22.98
N LEU A 731 -31.12 25.17 -22.11
CA LEU A 731 -29.76 25.67 -22.00
C LEU A 731 -29.32 25.54 -20.55
N THR A 732 -28.34 24.69 -20.32
CA THR A 732 -27.64 24.63 -19.04
C THR A 732 -26.27 25.27 -19.20
N ALA A 733 -25.92 26.18 -18.30
CA ALA A 733 -24.59 26.77 -18.24
C ALA A 733 -24.09 26.74 -16.80
N SER A 734 -22.85 26.30 -16.58
CA SER A 734 -22.21 26.34 -15.28
C SER A 734 -20.80 26.90 -15.38
N GLY A 735 -20.38 27.66 -14.37
CA GLY A 735 -19.02 28.17 -14.22
C GLY A 735 -18.58 28.02 -12.77
N ASN A 736 -17.46 27.35 -12.55
CA ASN A 736 -16.85 27.16 -11.25
C ASN A 736 -15.42 27.70 -11.30
N PHE A 737 -15.11 28.61 -10.39
CA PHE A 737 -13.79 29.21 -10.23
C PHE A 737 -13.29 28.84 -8.85
N ALA A 738 -12.04 28.41 -8.74
CA ALA A 738 -11.43 28.09 -7.46
C ALA A 738 -10.01 28.65 -7.35
N MET A 739 -9.65 29.01 -6.13
CA MET A 739 -8.33 29.54 -5.79
C MET A 739 -7.86 28.94 -4.48
N THR A 740 -6.64 28.41 -4.48
CA THR A 740 -5.96 27.88 -3.30
C THR A 740 -4.74 28.73 -2.99
N SER A 741 -4.70 29.27 -1.78
CA SER A 741 -3.62 30.12 -1.28
C SER A 741 -3.02 29.58 0.01
N LYS A 742 -1.71 29.79 0.17
CA LYS A 742 -0.98 29.50 1.42
C LYS A 742 -1.00 30.72 2.31
N GLU A 743 -2.08 30.92 3.05
CA GLU A 743 -2.23 32.03 4.01
C GLU A 743 -2.93 31.56 5.27
N SER A 744 -2.63 32.20 6.41
CA SER A 744 -3.23 31.90 7.72
C SER A 744 -4.13 33.07 8.17
N PRO A 745 -5.35 33.21 7.60
CA PRO A 745 -6.18 34.41 7.75
C PRO A 745 -6.81 34.57 9.15
N TYR A 746 -6.76 33.53 9.98
CA TYR A 746 -7.45 33.42 11.26
C TYR A 746 -6.52 33.34 12.47
N GLU A 747 -5.23 33.65 12.29
CA GLU A 747 -4.24 33.59 13.35
C GLU A 747 -4.60 34.54 14.51
N ASN A 748 -4.55 34.04 15.75
CA ASN A 748 -4.88 34.78 16.97
C ASN A 748 -6.29 35.40 17.02
N MET A 749 -7.28 34.86 16.28
CA MET A 749 -8.66 35.33 16.30
C MET A 749 -9.60 34.43 17.12
N THR A 750 -10.55 35.04 17.82
CA THR A 750 -11.70 34.38 18.47
C THR A 750 -12.72 33.91 17.43
N SER A 751 -13.61 32.98 17.79
CA SER A 751 -14.64 32.44 16.88
C SER A 751 -15.56 33.51 16.28
N LEU A 752 -15.88 34.55 17.05
CA LEU A 752 -16.69 35.68 16.56
C LEU A 752 -15.92 36.55 15.55
N GLU A 753 -14.62 36.78 15.80
CA GLU A 753 -13.74 37.49 14.87
C GLU A 753 -13.56 36.68 13.57
N LYS A 754 -13.38 35.36 13.65
CA LYS A 754 -13.33 34.48 12.48
C LYS A 754 -14.63 34.51 11.68
N PHE A 755 -15.79 34.45 12.34
CA PHE A 755 -17.10 34.57 11.70
C PHE A 755 -17.22 35.88 10.90
N THR A 756 -16.83 37.01 11.46
CA THR A 756 -16.89 38.30 10.75
C THR A 756 -15.83 38.40 9.65
N LYS A 757 -14.60 37.93 9.90
CA LYS A 757 -13.50 37.93 8.93
C LYS A 757 -13.80 37.07 7.71
N SER A 758 -14.48 35.94 7.88
CA SER A 758 -14.78 34.99 6.80
C SER A 758 -15.55 35.61 5.62
N TYR A 759 -16.40 36.63 5.85
CA TYR A 759 -17.06 37.36 4.77
C TYR A 759 -16.09 38.06 3.81
N SER A 760 -14.94 38.53 4.31
CA SER A 760 -13.92 39.17 3.48
C SER A 760 -13.12 38.17 2.65
N LEU A 761 -13.17 36.87 2.99
CA LEU A 761 -12.40 35.84 2.32
C LEU A 761 -13.04 35.36 1.01
N PHE A 762 -14.25 35.81 0.68
CA PHE A 762 -14.81 35.63 -0.66
C PHE A 762 -14.09 36.47 -1.73
N ILE A 763 -13.26 37.44 -1.34
CA ILE A 763 -12.52 38.29 -2.28
C ILE A 763 -11.22 37.57 -2.64
N PRO A 764 -10.90 37.38 -3.94
CA PRO A 764 -9.65 36.78 -4.37
C PRO A 764 -8.44 37.63 -3.96
N THR A 765 -7.34 37.00 -3.58
CA THR A 765 -6.09 37.67 -3.19
C THR A 765 -5.05 37.63 -4.32
N SER A 766 -4.15 38.62 -4.32
CA SER A 766 -2.96 38.63 -5.18
C SER A 766 -1.89 37.68 -4.63
N GLY A 767 -1.13 37.00 -5.50
CA GLY A 767 -0.04 36.09 -5.12
C GLY A 767 0.06 34.85 -6.00
N LEU A 768 1.14 34.08 -5.80
CA LEU A 768 1.42 32.79 -6.46
C LEU A 768 0.47 31.69 -5.95
N ASN A 769 -0.80 31.84 -6.29
CA ASN A 769 -1.87 30.95 -5.87
C ASN A 769 -2.20 29.96 -6.98
N ASN A 770 -2.60 28.74 -6.60
CA ASN A 770 -3.12 27.78 -7.55
C ASN A 770 -4.56 28.16 -7.90
N ARG A 771 -4.89 28.17 -9.18
CA ARG A 771 -6.20 28.63 -9.67
C ARG A 771 -6.76 27.59 -10.63
N SER A 772 -8.07 27.43 -10.61
CA SER A 772 -8.76 26.60 -11.59
C SER A 772 -10.09 27.23 -12.01
N THR A 773 -10.45 26.99 -13.26
CA THR A 773 -11.69 27.43 -13.89
C THR A 773 -12.30 26.24 -14.62
N ASN A 774 -13.59 25.99 -14.42
CA ASN A 774 -14.36 25.01 -15.17
C ASN A 774 -15.65 25.68 -15.65
N ILE A 775 -15.87 25.67 -16.96
CA ILE A 775 -17.06 26.23 -17.60
C ILE A 775 -17.68 25.13 -18.45
N ASN A 776 -18.99 24.98 -18.36
CA ASN A 776 -19.75 24.05 -19.17
C ASN A 776 -20.98 24.74 -19.75
N ILE A 777 -21.20 24.61 -21.06
CA ILE A 777 -22.35 25.15 -21.77
C ILE A 777 -22.99 24.03 -22.58
N LYS A 778 -24.27 23.75 -22.29
CA LYS A 778 -25.00 22.62 -22.84
C LYS A 778 -26.38 23.02 -23.37
N PRO A 779 -26.48 23.51 -24.62
CA PRO A 779 -27.77 23.67 -25.28
C PRO A 779 -28.28 22.33 -25.84
N VAL A 780 -29.57 22.08 -25.64
CA VAL A 780 -30.30 20.95 -26.20
C VAL A 780 -31.49 21.49 -26.99
N VAL A 781 -31.54 21.19 -28.28
CA VAL A 781 -32.64 21.57 -29.17
C VAL A 781 -33.40 20.31 -29.57
N LYS A 782 -34.69 20.27 -29.28
CA LYS A 782 -35.56 19.14 -29.64
C LYS A 782 -36.56 19.55 -30.72
N PHE A 783 -36.84 18.64 -31.65
CA PHE A 783 -37.85 18.79 -32.70
C PHE A 783 -38.58 17.46 -32.91
N ASN A 784 -39.66 17.45 -33.69
CA ASN A 784 -40.58 16.30 -33.79
C ASN A 784 -39.91 14.96 -34.15
N SER A 785 -38.85 14.99 -34.96
CA SER A 785 -38.14 13.81 -35.48
C SER A 785 -36.75 13.60 -34.85
N GLY A 786 -36.36 14.37 -33.82
CA GLY A 786 -35.01 14.24 -33.25
C GLY A 786 -34.62 15.25 -32.17
N LYS A 787 -33.35 15.15 -31.75
CA LYS A 787 -32.71 16.11 -30.84
C LYS A 787 -31.28 16.40 -31.27
N ILE A 788 -30.82 17.62 -31.06
CA ILE A 788 -29.42 18.03 -31.17
C ILE A 788 -28.97 18.50 -29.78
N GLU A 789 -27.84 17.97 -29.33
CA GLU A 789 -27.23 18.25 -28.04
C GLU A 789 -25.80 18.71 -28.31
N ILE A 790 -25.48 19.94 -27.90
CA ILE A 790 -24.11 20.46 -27.92
C ILE A 790 -23.65 20.56 -26.48
N ASN A 791 -22.42 20.16 -26.20
CA ASN A 791 -21.81 20.23 -24.88
C ASN A 791 -20.38 20.73 -25.03
N GLU A 792 -20.15 21.96 -24.57
CA GLU A 792 -18.84 22.62 -24.57
C GLU A 792 -18.33 22.70 -23.14
N ILE A 793 -17.17 22.13 -22.87
CA ILE A 793 -16.49 22.21 -21.58
C ILE A 793 -15.13 22.87 -21.78
N PHE A 794 -14.85 23.88 -20.96
CA PHE A 794 -13.56 24.53 -20.85
C PHE A 794 -13.04 24.39 -19.41
N GLU A 795 -11.84 23.85 -19.27
CA GLU A 795 -11.12 23.75 -18.02
C GLU A 795 -9.77 24.42 -18.16
N SER A 796 -9.41 25.23 -17.17
CA SER A 796 -8.09 25.84 -17.07
C SER A 796 -7.58 25.68 -15.65
N SER A 797 -6.28 25.45 -15.51
CA SER A 797 -5.59 25.50 -14.23
C SER A 797 -4.26 26.23 -14.36
N VAL A 798 -3.96 27.06 -13.37
CA VAL A 798 -2.66 27.73 -13.25
C VAL A 798 -2.01 27.27 -11.95
N SER A 799 -0.80 26.75 -12.06
CA SER A 799 -0.05 26.23 -10.92
C SER A 799 1.45 26.48 -11.06
N GLY A 800 2.20 26.32 -9.96
CA GLY A 800 3.65 26.51 -9.93
C GLY A 800 4.11 27.68 -9.05
N ILE A 801 5.29 27.52 -8.45
CA ILE A 801 5.90 28.48 -7.51
C ILE A 801 7.03 29.29 -8.16
N ASP A 802 7.85 28.67 -9.03
CA ASP A 802 9.00 29.32 -9.69
C ASP A 802 8.73 29.56 -11.18
N VAL A 803 8.15 28.55 -11.85
CA VAL A 803 7.65 28.63 -13.24
C VAL A 803 6.15 28.39 -13.18
N ARG A 804 5.37 29.35 -13.69
CA ARG A 804 3.91 29.24 -13.74
C ARG A 804 3.51 28.48 -15.00
N GLU A 805 2.80 27.38 -14.82
CA GLU A 805 2.25 26.60 -15.93
C GLU A 805 0.74 26.83 -16.02
N LEU A 806 0.27 27.16 -17.23
CA LEU A 806 -1.13 27.17 -17.61
C LEU A 806 -1.43 25.86 -18.33
N SER A 807 -2.31 25.06 -17.75
CA SER A 807 -2.88 23.88 -18.40
C SER A 807 -4.32 24.16 -18.78
N THR A 808 -4.69 23.93 -20.04
CA THR A 808 -6.10 24.01 -20.46
C THR A 808 -6.58 22.72 -21.11
N ASN A 809 -7.81 22.33 -20.78
CA ASN A 809 -8.51 21.22 -21.40
C ASN A 809 -9.84 21.72 -21.97
N GLN A 810 -10.18 21.28 -23.17
CA GLN A 810 -11.43 21.62 -23.85
C GLN A 810 -12.07 20.39 -24.45
N LEU A 811 -13.40 20.36 -24.44
CA LEU A 811 -14.22 19.33 -25.05
C LEU A 811 -15.43 19.98 -25.72
N LEU A 812 -15.57 19.77 -27.03
CA LEU A 812 -16.80 20.02 -27.76
C LEU A 812 -17.40 18.66 -28.13
N SER A 813 -18.66 18.43 -27.79
CA SER A 813 -19.43 17.29 -28.27
C SER A 813 -20.73 17.77 -28.90
N ILE A 814 -21.00 17.31 -30.12
CA ILE A 814 -22.23 17.56 -30.88
C ILE A 814 -22.85 16.20 -31.17
N ASN A 815 -23.96 15.89 -30.51
CA ASN A 815 -24.72 14.68 -30.72
C ASN A 815 -26.07 15.02 -31.34
N ALA A 816 -26.40 14.43 -32.48
CA ALA A 816 -27.73 14.57 -33.07
C ALA A 816 -28.35 13.19 -33.24
N LYS A 817 -29.56 12.99 -32.71
CA LYS A 817 -30.33 11.75 -32.88
C LYS A 817 -31.56 12.04 -33.71
N TYR A 818 -31.67 11.37 -34.86
CA TYR A 818 -32.82 11.43 -35.74
C TYR A 818 -33.53 10.08 -35.75
N SER A 819 -34.85 10.09 -35.54
CA SER A 819 -35.70 8.91 -35.65
C SER A 819 -36.67 9.08 -36.80
N PHE A 820 -36.72 8.09 -37.70
CA PHE A 820 -37.58 8.08 -38.86
C PHE A 820 -38.44 6.82 -38.86
N ASN A 821 -39.67 6.96 -39.34
CA ASN A 821 -40.57 5.84 -39.58
C ASN A 821 -40.80 5.72 -41.09
N LEU A 822 -40.14 4.75 -41.72
CA LEU A 822 -40.31 4.39 -43.12
C LEU A 822 -40.93 2.99 -43.19
N GLU A 823 -42.07 2.86 -43.88
CA GLU A 823 -42.82 1.59 -43.99
C GLU A 823 -41.94 0.40 -44.45
N SER A 824 -40.86 0.65 -45.21
CA SER A 824 -39.96 -0.38 -45.73
C SER A 824 -38.86 -0.85 -44.76
N LEU A 825 -38.60 -0.13 -43.65
CA LEU A 825 -37.45 -0.32 -42.77
C LEU A 825 -37.80 -0.47 -41.27
N ASN A 826 -39.08 -0.50 -40.90
CA ASN A 826 -39.54 -0.32 -39.51
C ASN A 826 -39.02 1.00 -38.92
N GLU A 827 -39.22 1.27 -37.62
CA GLU A 827 -38.59 2.42 -36.96
C GLU A 827 -37.05 2.27 -37.02
N TRP A 828 -36.38 3.26 -37.60
CA TRP A 828 -34.93 3.34 -37.64
C TRP A 828 -34.44 4.69 -37.11
N SER A 829 -33.22 4.69 -36.58
CA SER A 829 -32.57 5.90 -36.09
C SER A 829 -31.17 6.06 -36.63
N LEU A 830 -30.80 7.32 -36.87
CA LEU A 830 -29.46 7.75 -37.26
C LEU A 830 -28.94 8.71 -36.20
N THR A 831 -27.77 8.39 -35.66
CA THR A 831 -27.13 9.18 -34.59
C THR A 831 -25.73 9.56 -35.03
N PRO A 832 -25.55 10.64 -35.80
CA PRO A 832 -24.24 11.27 -35.96
C PRO A 832 -23.80 11.92 -34.65
N GLU A 833 -22.53 11.71 -34.31
CA GLU A 833 -21.84 12.34 -33.20
C GLU A 833 -20.51 12.85 -33.70
N TYR A 834 -20.18 14.07 -33.30
CA TYR A 834 -18.88 14.66 -33.53
C TYR A 834 -18.35 15.17 -32.20
N LYS A 835 -17.11 14.84 -31.89
CA LYS A 835 -16.46 15.19 -30.63
C LYS A 835 -15.04 15.63 -30.92
N LYS A 836 -14.57 16.69 -30.26
CA LYS A 836 -13.16 17.05 -30.27
C LYS A 836 -12.69 17.41 -28.87
N THR A 837 -11.50 16.94 -28.53
CA THR A 837 -10.82 17.28 -27.28
C THR A 837 -9.50 17.98 -27.57
N LEU A 838 -9.18 18.96 -26.74
CA LEU A 838 -7.87 19.62 -26.71
C LEU A 838 -7.35 19.61 -25.29
N SER A 839 -6.08 19.25 -25.10
CA SER A 839 -5.32 19.48 -23.88
C SER A 839 -4.01 20.16 -24.24
N ASN A 840 -3.62 21.24 -23.56
CA ASN A 840 -2.32 21.86 -23.75
C ASN A 840 -1.72 22.36 -22.42
N ILE A 841 -0.39 22.49 -22.42
CA ILE A 841 0.39 23.02 -21.31
C ILE A 841 1.41 24.02 -21.85
N ARG A 842 1.43 25.23 -21.28
CA ARG A 842 2.41 26.28 -21.59
C ARG A 842 2.88 27.01 -20.33
N ASN A 843 4.02 27.68 -20.46
CA ASN A 843 4.53 28.58 -19.41
C ASN A 843 3.84 29.96 -19.53
N LEU A 844 3.50 30.55 -18.38
CA LEU A 844 3.03 31.94 -18.27
C LEU A 844 4.22 32.89 -18.04
N THR A 845 4.11 34.11 -18.59
CA THR A 845 5.19 35.11 -18.59
C THR A 845 4.89 36.34 -17.70
N THR A 846 3.82 36.31 -16.91
CA THR A 846 3.12 37.52 -16.45
C THR A 846 2.65 37.44 -14.97
N ASP A 847 2.25 38.61 -14.45
CA ASP A 847 2.09 38.94 -13.02
C ASP A 847 1.00 38.18 -12.25
N ASN A 848 1.26 38.02 -10.94
CA ASN A 848 0.58 37.16 -9.95
C ASN A 848 -0.87 37.54 -9.52
N ILE A 849 -1.71 38.11 -10.39
CA ILE A 849 -3.04 38.65 -10.02
C ILE A 849 -4.18 37.72 -10.50
N PHE A 850 -5.25 37.55 -9.71
CA PHE A 850 -6.33 36.60 -10.02
C PHE A 850 -7.01 36.88 -11.35
N PHE A 851 -7.39 38.13 -11.58
CA PHE A 851 -8.08 38.53 -12.80
C PHE A 851 -7.18 38.43 -14.04
N THR A 852 -5.87 38.64 -13.93
CA THR A 852 -4.93 38.53 -15.06
C THR A 852 -4.75 37.08 -15.48
N ASP A 853 -4.61 36.13 -14.54
CA ASP A 853 -4.53 34.70 -14.88
C ASP A 853 -5.83 34.16 -15.49
N THR A 854 -6.99 34.62 -15.00
CA THR A 854 -8.27 34.28 -15.61
C THR A 854 -8.38 34.88 -17.01
N GLU A 855 -7.98 36.14 -17.20
CA GLU A 855 -7.90 36.78 -18.51
C GLU A 855 -6.94 36.04 -19.45
N GLU A 856 -5.78 35.58 -18.98
CA GLU A 856 -4.83 34.78 -19.74
C GLU A 856 -5.36 33.40 -20.10
N SER A 857 -6.09 32.76 -19.20
CA SER A 857 -6.80 31.51 -19.50
C SER A 857 -7.79 31.70 -20.66
N PHE A 858 -8.50 32.83 -20.69
CA PHE A 858 -9.41 33.17 -21.79
C PHE A 858 -8.66 33.62 -23.05
N LYS A 859 -7.56 34.38 -22.95
CA LYS A 859 -6.71 34.73 -24.11
C LYS A 859 -6.07 33.50 -24.74
N ASN A 860 -5.76 32.48 -23.95
CA ASN A 860 -5.24 31.21 -24.47
C ASN A 860 -6.24 30.54 -25.43
N LEU A 861 -7.56 30.70 -25.22
CA LEU A 861 -8.57 30.27 -26.18
C LEU A 861 -8.37 30.94 -27.55
N GLU A 862 -8.07 32.24 -27.59
CA GLU A 862 -7.83 32.98 -28.83
C GLU A 862 -6.57 32.47 -29.57
N THR A 863 -5.58 31.96 -28.85
CA THR A 863 -4.37 31.39 -29.45
C THR A 863 -4.58 29.98 -30.03
N GLN A 864 -5.63 29.28 -29.60
CA GLN A 864 -5.96 27.92 -30.04
C GLN A 864 -6.85 27.94 -31.29
N ASN A 865 -6.45 28.71 -32.30
CA ASN A 865 -7.22 28.90 -33.53
C ASN A 865 -7.62 27.58 -34.22
N TYR A 866 -6.77 26.56 -34.16
CA TYR A 866 -7.05 25.24 -34.74
C TYR A 866 -8.26 24.54 -34.08
N TYR A 867 -8.57 24.84 -32.81
CA TYR A 867 -9.74 24.31 -32.12
C TYR A 867 -11.04 24.91 -32.68
N TYR A 868 -11.08 26.23 -32.92
CA TYR A 868 -12.31 26.92 -33.35
C TYR A 868 -12.50 26.97 -34.87
N THR A 869 -11.41 26.95 -35.65
CA THR A 869 -11.45 27.00 -37.12
C THR A 869 -11.57 25.62 -37.77
N GLY A 870 -11.31 24.54 -37.03
CA GLY A 870 -11.50 23.17 -37.50
C GLY A 870 -12.95 22.89 -37.88
N PHE A 871 -13.21 22.72 -39.17
CA PHE A 871 -14.52 22.31 -39.67
C PHE A 871 -14.73 20.81 -39.34
N PRO A 872 -15.89 20.41 -38.79
CA PRO A 872 -16.16 19.01 -38.47
C PRO A 872 -15.88 18.08 -39.66
N LEU A 873 -15.30 16.91 -39.40
CA LEU A 873 -14.78 15.94 -40.39
C LEU A 873 -13.54 16.39 -41.15
N TRP A 874 -13.42 17.66 -41.54
CA TRP A 874 -12.28 18.14 -42.34
C TRP A 874 -10.94 17.95 -41.60
N GLU A 875 -10.90 18.32 -40.33
CA GLU A 875 -9.73 18.11 -39.46
C GLU A 875 -9.30 16.65 -39.27
N ILE A 876 -10.20 15.68 -39.50
CA ILE A 876 -9.88 14.24 -39.38
C ILE A 876 -9.17 13.74 -40.64
N PHE A 877 -9.59 14.21 -41.83
CA PHE A 877 -9.17 13.62 -43.11
C PHE A 877 -8.13 14.44 -43.89
N PHE A 878 -7.92 15.71 -43.57
CA PHE A 878 -7.03 16.56 -44.38
C PHE A 878 -5.65 16.73 -43.73
N THR A 879 -4.59 16.46 -44.48
CA THR A 879 -3.20 16.41 -43.97
C THR A 879 -2.68 17.79 -43.54
N ASP A 880 -3.14 18.87 -44.17
CA ASP A 880 -2.77 20.26 -43.87
C ASP A 880 -3.12 20.67 -42.44
N PHE A 881 -4.21 20.14 -41.87
CA PHE A 881 -4.58 20.38 -40.47
C PHE A 881 -3.52 19.85 -39.48
N GLY A 882 -2.84 18.74 -39.79
CA GLY A 882 -1.73 18.23 -38.99
C GLY A 882 -0.53 19.18 -39.00
N THR A 883 -0.30 19.85 -40.14
CA THR A 883 0.72 20.90 -40.26
C THR A 883 0.31 22.16 -39.49
N GLN A 884 -0.95 22.60 -39.62
CA GLN A 884 -1.48 23.74 -38.88
C GLN A 884 -1.39 23.53 -37.35
N PHE A 885 -1.72 22.35 -36.85
CA PHE A 885 -1.53 21.97 -35.45
C PHE A 885 -0.05 22.06 -35.06
N LYS A 886 0.84 21.43 -35.85
CA LYS A 886 2.29 21.45 -35.61
C LYS A 886 2.86 22.88 -35.59
N ASP A 887 2.36 23.80 -36.40
CA ASP A 887 2.86 25.18 -36.39
C ASP A 887 2.25 25.99 -35.23
N SER A 888 0.96 25.81 -34.95
CA SER A 888 0.24 26.58 -33.93
C SER A 888 0.64 26.21 -32.51
N THR A 889 1.07 24.97 -32.26
CA THR A 889 1.44 24.53 -30.91
C THR A 889 2.94 24.70 -30.61
N ILE A 890 3.69 25.51 -31.37
CA ILE A 890 5.17 25.57 -31.25
C ILE A 890 5.65 26.16 -29.92
N GLU A 891 4.83 27.01 -29.32
CA GLU A 891 5.08 27.62 -28.00
C GLU A 891 4.54 26.75 -26.84
N GLU A 892 3.89 25.63 -27.15
CA GLU A 892 3.31 24.71 -26.17
C GLU A 892 4.33 23.64 -25.77
N LYS A 893 4.45 23.38 -24.46
CA LYS A 893 5.30 22.30 -23.94
C LYS A 893 4.77 20.93 -24.34
N SER A 894 3.45 20.79 -24.30
CA SER A 894 2.72 19.61 -24.75
C SER A 894 1.34 20.01 -25.23
N ALA A 895 0.84 19.38 -26.30
CA ALA A 895 -0.52 19.56 -26.77
C ALA A 895 -1.07 18.25 -27.34
N VAL A 896 -2.34 17.95 -27.07
CA VAL A 896 -3.05 16.79 -27.62
C VAL A 896 -4.38 17.27 -28.17
N TYR A 897 -4.63 17.02 -29.45
CA TYR A 897 -5.88 17.32 -30.14
C TYR A 897 -6.47 16.04 -30.74
N THR A 898 -7.71 15.70 -30.38
CA THR A 898 -8.35 14.46 -30.80
C THR A 898 -9.76 14.71 -31.32
N PRO A 899 -9.92 14.94 -32.63
CA PRO A 899 -11.22 14.98 -33.27
C PRO A 899 -11.72 13.58 -33.61
N GLU A 900 -13.01 13.36 -33.37
CA GLU A 900 -13.71 12.10 -33.48
C GLU A 900 -15.05 12.32 -34.19
N PHE A 901 -15.39 11.43 -35.10
CA PHE A 901 -16.72 11.35 -35.69
C PHE A 901 -17.23 9.93 -35.58
N SER A 902 -18.46 9.79 -35.09
CA SER A 902 -19.17 8.53 -35.07
C SER A 902 -20.52 8.68 -35.79
N LEU A 903 -20.92 7.65 -36.51
CA LEU A 903 -22.23 7.57 -37.14
C LEU A 903 -22.82 6.21 -36.82
N VAL A 904 -23.93 6.19 -36.09
CA VAL A 904 -24.64 4.95 -35.77
C VAL A 904 -25.99 4.94 -36.44
N PHE A 905 -26.22 3.93 -37.27
CA PHE A 905 -27.51 3.55 -37.81
C PHE A 905 -28.04 2.34 -37.04
N SER A 906 -29.32 2.35 -36.69
CA SER A 906 -29.98 1.19 -36.06
C SER A 906 -31.42 1.05 -36.51
N ARG A 907 -31.89 -0.19 -36.68
CA ARG A 907 -33.28 -0.56 -36.99
C ARG A 907 -33.65 -1.87 -36.27
N LEU A 908 -34.93 -2.16 -36.18
CA LEU A 908 -35.39 -3.47 -35.71
C LEU A 908 -35.01 -4.59 -36.70
N PRO A 909 -34.57 -5.77 -36.23
CA PRO A 909 -34.39 -6.96 -37.07
C PRO A 909 -35.69 -7.35 -37.77
N GLY A 910 -35.58 -7.87 -39.00
CA GLY A 910 -36.73 -8.28 -39.82
C GLY A 910 -36.72 -9.75 -40.18
N SER A 911 -37.76 -10.19 -40.88
CA SER A 911 -37.94 -11.58 -41.32
C SER A 911 -37.93 -11.74 -42.85
N GLY A 912 -37.45 -10.76 -43.61
CA GLY A 912 -37.28 -10.87 -45.05
C GLY A 912 -35.89 -11.38 -45.44
N ILE A 913 -35.76 -11.96 -46.64
CA ILE A 913 -34.45 -12.41 -47.17
C ILE A 913 -33.42 -11.27 -47.20
N LYS A 914 -33.87 -10.02 -47.45
CA LYS A 914 -33.03 -8.83 -47.41
C LYS A 914 -32.37 -8.58 -46.04
N ASP A 915 -32.99 -9.02 -44.95
CA ASP A 915 -32.50 -8.80 -43.57
C ASP A 915 -31.25 -9.61 -43.22
N ILE A 916 -30.92 -10.62 -44.04
CA ILE A 916 -29.66 -11.37 -43.95
C ILE A 916 -28.47 -10.44 -44.22
N PHE A 917 -28.63 -9.51 -45.17
CA PHE A 917 -27.57 -8.62 -45.63
C PHE A 917 -27.74 -7.19 -45.13
N LEU A 918 -28.97 -6.69 -45.00
CA LEU A 918 -29.25 -5.34 -44.54
C LEU A 918 -28.94 -5.22 -43.03
N PRO A 919 -28.04 -4.32 -42.59
CA PRO A 919 -27.67 -4.23 -41.19
C PRO A 919 -28.83 -3.84 -40.29
N SER A 920 -28.98 -4.52 -39.16
CA SER A 920 -29.78 -4.05 -38.02
C SER A 920 -29.05 -2.94 -37.26
N THR A 921 -27.71 -2.98 -37.24
CA THR A 921 -26.87 -1.86 -36.78
C THR A 921 -25.67 -1.67 -37.70
N PHE A 922 -25.35 -0.42 -38.02
CA PHE A 922 -24.13 -0.04 -38.73
C PHE A 922 -23.48 1.10 -37.97
N SER A 923 -22.20 0.97 -37.63
CA SER A 923 -21.43 2.02 -36.99
C SER A 923 -20.15 2.31 -37.77
N LEU A 924 -19.88 3.60 -37.93
CA LEU A 924 -18.69 4.15 -38.55
C LEU A 924 -18.05 5.07 -37.53
N PHE A 925 -16.75 4.93 -37.31
CA PHE A 925 -16.00 5.75 -36.38
C PHE A 925 -14.67 6.15 -37.02
N PHE A 926 -14.36 7.44 -36.96
CA PHE A 926 -13.07 7.99 -37.32
C PHE A 926 -12.56 8.82 -36.16
N SER A 927 -11.26 8.73 -35.90
CA SER A 927 -10.58 9.57 -34.93
C SER A 927 -9.20 9.92 -35.47
N ARG A 928 -8.77 11.15 -35.26
CA ARG A 928 -7.38 11.56 -35.49
C ARG A 928 -6.78 11.95 -34.16
N ASN A 929 -5.54 11.58 -33.89
CA ASN A 929 -4.83 11.93 -32.67
C ASN A 929 -3.57 12.69 -33.06
N LEU A 930 -3.59 14.00 -32.81
CA LEU A 930 -2.46 14.89 -32.97
C LEU A 930 -1.84 15.14 -31.60
N LYS A 931 -0.58 14.76 -31.42
CA LYS A 931 0.14 14.95 -30.16
C LYS A 931 1.47 15.64 -30.41
N ARG A 932 1.72 16.71 -29.66
CA ARG A 932 3.02 17.34 -29.47
C ARG A 932 3.54 17.04 -28.06
N ASP A 933 4.80 16.64 -28.00
CA ASP A 933 5.57 16.49 -26.78
C ASP A 933 6.95 17.12 -27.00
N PHE A 934 7.15 18.32 -26.45
CA PHE A 934 8.27 19.22 -26.76
C PHE A 934 8.46 19.38 -28.29
N ASP A 935 9.62 18.94 -28.81
CA ASP A 935 9.97 19.06 -30.23
C ASP A 935 9.35 17.95 -31.11
N SER A 936 8.81 16.90 -30.50
CA SER A 936 8.22 15.77 -31.21
C SER A 936 6.74 16.02 -31.51
N ALA A 937 6.29 15.65 -32.72
CA ALA A 937 4.89 15.69 -33.11
C ALA A 937 4.50 14.37 -33.78
N SER A 938 3.35 13.82 -33.41
CA SER A 938 2.78 12.59 -33.95
C SER A 938 1.35 12.83 -34.43
N ASP A 939 0.94 12.06 -35.43
CA ASP A 939 -0.34 12.19 -36.12
C ASP A 939 -0.82 10.81 -36.58
N ASN A 940 -1.81 10.31 -35.86
CA ASN A 940 -2.34 8.97 -36.06
C ASN A 940 -3.84 9.04 -36.37
N VAL A 941 -4.29 8.32 -37.39
CA VAL A 941 -5.71 8.21 -37.74
C VAL A 941 -6.19 6.80 -37.42
N ASN A 942 -7.30 6.72 -36.70
CA ASN A 942 -7.99 5.49 -36.33
C ASN A 942 -9.33 5.42 -37.06
N VAL A 943 -9.63 4.26 -37.63
CA VAL A 943 -10.90 3.99 -38.32
C VAL A 943 -11.49 2.70 -37.79
N LYS A 944 -12.78 2.72 -37.48
CA LYS A 944 -13.55 1.52 -37.16
C LYS A 944 -14.86 1.51 -37.94
N LEU A 945 -15.14 0.38 -38.59
CA LEU A 945 -16.41 0.08 -39.24
C LEU A 945 -16.98 -1.18 -38.63
N GLU A 946 -18.24 -1.16 -38.23
CA GLU A 946 -18.95 -2.31 -37.71
C GLU A 946 -20.33 -2.43 -38.37
N SER A 947 -20.64 -3.59 -38.93
CA SER A 947 -21.93 -3.87 -39.55
C SER A 947 -22.47 -5.16 -38.96
N LYS A 948 -23.66 -5.10 -38.37
CA LYS A 948 -24.39 -6.26 -37.86
C LYS A 948 -25.71 -6.38 -38.60
N SER A 949 -25.98 -7.54 -39.18
CA SER A 949 -27.25 -7.87 -39.85
C SER A 949 -27.88 -9.05 -39.12
N THR A 950 -29.12 -8.89 -38.66
CA THR A 950 -29.87 -9.96 -37.98
C THR A 950 -31.18 -10.20 -38.72
N ALA A 951 -31.38 -11.45 -39.12
CA ALA A 951 -32.55 -11.96 -39.81
C ALA A 951 -33.24 -13.01 -38.94
N LEU A 952 -34.55 -12.85 -38.72
CA LEU A 952 -35.34 -13.72 -37.87
C LEU A 952 -36.34 -14.53 -38.69
N ASN A 953 -36.30 -15.85 -38.57
CA ASN A 953 -37.33 -16.79 -39.03
C ASN A 953 -37.75 -16.59 -40.50
N ILE A 954 -36.82 -16.83 -41.42
CA ILE A 954 -37.00 -16.68 -42.86
C ILE A 954 -37.40 -18.02 -43.50
N PHE A 955 -36.58 -19.05 -43.35
CA PHE A 955 -36.60 -20.32 -44.07
C PHE A 955 -37.15 -21.50 -43.27
N GLY A 956 -37.28 -21.39 -41.95
CA GLY A 956 -37.86 -22.45 -41.11
C GLY A 956 -39.32 -22.74 -41.44
N LYS A 957 -39.88 -23.82 -40.85
CA LYS A 957 -41.27 -24.23 -41.08
C LYS A 957 -42.28 -23.12 -40.76
N LEU A 958 -41.98 -22.27 -39.78
CA LEU A 958 -42.80 -21.12 -39.37
C LEU A 958 -42.30 -19.79 -39.95
N GLY A 959 -41.34 -19.84 -40.89
CA GLY A 959 -40.72 -18.67 -41.48
C GLY A 959 -41.59 -17.95 -42.50
N THR A 960 -41.15 -16.77 -42.92
CA THR A 960 -41.83 -15.98 -43.96
C THR A 960 -41.70 -16.59 -45.36
N ASN A 961 -40.61 -17.32 -45.63
CA ASN A 961 -40.29 -18.02 -46.87
C ASN A 961 -39.87 -19.47 -46.58
N PRO A 962 -40.79 -20.35 -46.13
CA PRO A 962 -40.44 -21.68 -45.65
C PRO A 962 -39.76 -22.54 -46.73
N LEU A 963 -38.47 -22.81 -46.56
CA LEU A 963 -37.66 -23.64 -47.46
C LEU A 963 -37.37 -25.01 -46.81
N PHE A 964 -37.15 -25.02 -45.49
CA PHE A 964 -36.77 -26.21 -44.74
C PHE A 964 -37.91 -26.64 -43.80
N LYS A 965 -38.22 -27.94 -43.80
CA LYS A 965 -39.29 -28.51 -42.98
C LYS A 965 -38.79 -29.20 -41.71
N TRP A 966 -37.49 -29.38 -41.58
CA TRP A 966 -36.87 -30.14 -40.50
C TRP A 966 -36.61 -29.30 -39.23
N TYR A 967 -36.75 -27.98 -39.29
CA TYR A 967 -36.72 -27.08 -38.12
C TYR A 967 -37.84 -26.03 -38.15
N GLN A 968 -38.20 -25.46 -37.00
CA GLN A 968 -39.31 -24.52 -36.82
C GLN A 968 -38.96 -23.08 -37.19
N THR A 969 -37.94 -22.52 -36.54
CA THR A 969 -37.54 -21.11 -36.69
C THR A 969 -36.02 -21.00 -36.65
N GLU A 970 -35.49 -19.92 -37.18
CA GLU A 970 -34.07 -19.61 -37.09
C GLU A 970 -33.77 -18.15 -36.75
N GLU A 971 -32.55 -17.90 -36.30
CA GLU A 971 -31.91 -16.59 -36.25
C GLU A 971 -30.58 -16.65 -37.02
N ILE A 972 -30.40 -15.74 -37.97
CA ILE A 972 -29.16 -15.57 -38.74
C ILE A 972 -28.58 -14.20 -38.41
N THR A 973 -27.43 -14.16 -37.74
CA THR A 973 -26.74 -12.91 -37.39
C THR A 973 -25.33 -12.88 -37.99
N ASN A 974 -25.04 -11.86 -38.79
CA ASN A 974 -23.73 -11.57 -39.36
C ASN A 974 -23.14 -10.33 -38.69
N ILE A 975 -21.88 -10.35 -38.29
CA ILE A 975 -21.15 -9.21 -37.72
C ILE A 975 -19.83 -9.07 -38.45
N LEU A 976 -19.60 -7.93 -39.08
CA LEU A 976 -18.33 -7.55 -39.69
C LEU A 976 -17.76 -6.36 -38.92
N THR A 977 -16.54 -6.50 -38.40
CA THR A 977 -15.78 -5.41 -37.77
C THR A 977 -14.48 -5.23 -38.52
N ILE A 978 -14.18 -3.99 -38.93
CA ILE A 978 -12.92 -3.60 -39.54
C ILE A 978 -12.34 -2.48 -38.68
N THR A 979 -11.10 -2.62 -38.20
CA THR A 979 -10.36 -1.55 -37.53
C THR A 979 -9.05 -1.29 -38.27
N GLY A 980 -8.66 -0.03 -38.38
CA GLY A 980 -7.43 0.41 -39.02
C GLY A 980 -6.76 1.52 -38.23
N GLU A 981 -5.43 1.43 -38.11
CA GLU A 981 -4.57 2.49 -37.54
C GLU A 981 -3.55 2.92 -38.61
N PHE A 982 -3.42 4.22 -38.83
CA PHE A 982 -2.51 4.83 -39.80
C PHE A 982 -1.58 5.81 -39.08
N GLY A 983 -0.26 5.56 -39.13
CA GLY A 983 0.75 6.43 -38.53
C GLY A 983 1.35 7.43 -39.52
N ASN A 984 1.96 8.51 -38.99
CA ASN A 984 2.68 9.54 -39.76
C ASN A 984 1.85 10.26 -40.84
N TYR A 985 0.57 10.51 -40.55
CA TYR A 985 -0.38 11.11 -41.50
C TYR A 985 -0.03 12.56 -41.90
N THR A 986 0.94 13.20 -41.23
CA THR A 986 1.46 14.54 -41.56
C THR A 986 2.22 14.62 -42.88
N THR A 987 2.84 13.52 -43.34
CA THR A 987 3.76 13.56 -44.50
C THR A 987 3.36 12.62 -45.63
N ASN A 988 2.73 11.48 -45.33
CA ASN A 988 2.22 10.53 -46.33
C ASN A 988 0.85 10.02 -45.91
N ILE A 989 -0.09 10.02 -46.86
CA ILE A 989 -1.43 9.46 -46.63
C ILE A 989 -1.31 7.92 -46.66
N PHE A 990 -1.71 7.26 -45.58
CA PHE A 990 -1.79 5.80 -45.45
C PHE A 990 -0.45 5.01 -45.47
N SER A 991 0.63 5.53 -44.90
CA SER A 991 1.84 4.74 -44.64
C SER A 991 1.65 3.74 -43.48
N ASP A 992 2.08 2.49 -43.67
CA ASP A 992 2.10 1.39 -42.69
C ASP A 992 0.77 1.07 -41.97
N PRO A 993 -0.34 0.81 -42.69
CA PRO A 993 -1.62 0.59 -42.04
C PRO A 993 -1.72 -0.78 -41.36
N VAL A 994 -2.06 -0.79 -40.07
CA VAL A 994 -2.41 -2.01 -39.35
C VAL A 994 -3.92 -2.20 -39.41
N PHE A 995 -4.38 -3.17 -40.21
CA PHE A 995 -5.79 -3.51 -40.34
C PHE A 995 -6.14 -4.80 -39.60
N ASN A 996 -7.28 -4.79 -38.90
CA ASN A 996 -7.89 -5.99 -38.36
C ASN A 996 -9.30 -6.13 -38.93
N LEU A 997 -9.58 -7.27 -39.55
CA LEU A 997 -10.91 -7.67 -40.00
C LEU A 997 -11.38 -8.82 -39.12
N ASN A 998 -12.60 -8.71 -38.60
CA ASN A 998 -13.26 -9.74 -37.82
C ASN A 998 -14.66 -9.99 -38.39
N TYR A 999 -14.94 -11.22 -38.80
CA TYR A 999 -16.25 -11.62 -39.32
C TYR A 999 -16.81 -12.74 -38.45
N ILE A 1000 -18.01 -12.53 -37.91
CA ILE A 1000 -18.72 -13.50 -37.10
C ILE A 1000 -20.07 -13.82 -37.74
N LEU A 1001 -20.35 -15.11 -37.93
CA LEU A 1001 -21.65 -15.63 -38.35
C LEU A 1001 -22.22 -16.47 -37.20
N PHE A 1002 -23.42 -16.11 -36.75
CA PHE A 1002 -24.24 -16.89 -35.83
C PHE A 1002 -25.48 -17.39 -36.57
N LEU A 1003 -25.75 -18.68 -36.46
CA LEU A 1003 -26.95 -19.34 -36.96
C LEU A 1003 -27.54 -20.17 -35.84
N ASP A 1004 -28.73 -19.82 -35.36
CA ASP A 1004 -29.46 -20.57 -34.34
C ASP A 1004 -30.72 -21.15 -34.97
N LEU A 1005 -30.90 -22.46 -34.92
CA LEU A 1005 -32.01 -23.19 -35.53
C LEU A 1005 -32.79 -23.91 -34.43
N SER A 1006 -34.02 -23.49 -34.17
CA SER A 1006 -34.94 -24.22 -33.30
C SER A 1006 -35.60 -25.34 -34.09
N VAL A 1007 -35.24 -26.59 -33.81
CA VAL A 1007 -35.80 -27.79 -34.47
C VAL A 1007 -37.23 -28.02 -33.98
N ASN A 1008 -37.43 -27.90 -32.67
CA ASN A 1008 -38.74 -27.88 -32.01
C ASN A 1008 -38.65 -27.06 -30.70
N LYS A 1009 -39.63 -27.20 -29.80
CA LYS A 1009 -39.64 -26.45 -28.52
C LYS A 1009 -38.47 -26.79 -27.58
N GLN A 1010 -37.80 -27.92 -27.81
CA GLN A 1010 -36.82 -28.53 -26.91
C GLN A 1010 -35.45 -28.67 -27.58
N ASP A 1011 -35.43 -28.94 -28.89
CA ASP A 1011 -34.21 -29.21 -29.63
C ASP A 1011 -33.74 -27.98 -30.43
N SER A 1012 -32.44 -27.71 -30.41
CA SER A 1012 -31.83 -26.60 -31.16
C SER A 1012 -30.46 -26.96 -31.75
N ILE A 1013 -30.13 -26.39 -32.89
CA ILE A 1013 -28.80 -26.47 -33.52
C ILE A 1013 -28.25 -25.05 -33.59
N ARG A 1014 -27.06 -24.84 -33.04
CA ARG A 1014 -26.34 -23.57 -33.16
C ARG A 1014 -25.05 -23.77 -33.95
N PHE A 1015 -24.81 -22.87 -34.88
CA PHE A 1015 -23.57 -22.77 -35.63
C PHE A 1015 -23.00 -21.37 -35.47
N GLU A 1016 -21.73 -21.30 -35.08
CA GLU A 1016 -20.97 -20.07 -34.91
C GLU A 1016 -19.68 -20.18 -35.72
N SER A 1017 -19.37 -19.16 -36.51
CA SER A 1017 -18.08 -19.04 -37.19
C SER A 1017 -17.50 -17.68 -36.92
N ASN A 1018 -16.27 -17.64 -36.41
CA ASN A 1018 -15.50 -16.44 -36.17
C ASN A 1018 -14.21 -16.47 -37.01
N GLN A 1019 -13.98 -15.44 -37.80
CA GLN A 1019 -12.86 -15.29 -38.73
C GLN A 1019 -12.16 -13.97 -38.43
N LYS A 1020 -10.91 -14.02 -37.97
CA LYS A 1020 -10.09 -12.83 -37.70
C LYS A 1020 -8.88 -12.80 -38.61
N ILE A 1021 -8.65 -11.68 -39.28
CA ILE A 1021 -7.46 -11.42 -40.09
C ILE A 1021 -6.82 -10.14 -39.56
N SER A 1022 -5.56 -10.22 -39.14
CA SER A 1022 -4.70 -9.08 -38.84
C SER A 1022 -3.71 -8.90 -39.99
N TRP A 1023 -3.49 -7.68 -40.44
CA TRP A 1023 -2.49 -7.32 -41.47
C TRP A 1023 -1.27 -6.69 -40.80
N LEU A 1024 -0.06 -7.07 -41.27
CA LEU A 1024 1.25 -6.59 -40.80
C LEU A 1024 1.51 -6.81 -39.27
N PRO A 1025 1.87 -8.04 -38.84
CA PRO A 1025 2.05 -9.25 -39.64
C PRO A 1025 0.72 -9.87 -40.05
N VAL A 1026 0.71 -10.60 -41.17
CA VAL A 1026 -0.50 -11.31 -41.63
C VAL A 1026 -0.77 -12.49 -40.72
N ILE A 1027 -1.82 -12.41 -39.91
CA ILE A 1027 -2.27 -13.48 -39.02
C ILE A 1027 -3.73 -13.78 -39.32
N TRP A 1028 -4.04 -15.02 -39.65
CA TRP A 1028 -5.41 -15.49 -39.85
C TRP A 1028 -5.79 -16.47 -38.74
N LYS A 1029 -6.93 -16.24 -38.10
CA LYS A 1029 -7.53 -17.11 -37.09
C LYS A 1029 -8.96 -17.42 -37.47
N ASN A 1030 -9.34 -18.69 -37.39
CA ASN A 1030 -10.69 -19.15 -37.58
C ASN A 1030 -11.10 -20.02 -36.40
N ASN A 1031 -12.32 -19.82 -35.91
CA ASN A 1031 -12.99 -20.74 -34.99
C ASN A 1031 -14.40 -21.01 -35.50
N ILE A 1032 -14.75 -22.27 -35.72
CA ILE A 1032 -16.08 -22.74 -36.10
C ILE A 1032 -16.58 -23.66 -34.99
N THR A 1033 -17.76 -23.38 -34.47
CA THR A 1033 -18.44 -24.21 -33.47
C THR A 1033 -19.79 -24.61 -34.02
N ALA A 1034 -20.09 -25.91 -34.00
CA ALA A 1034 -21.45 -26.40 -34.21
C ALA A 1034 -21.89 -27.17 -32.97
N SER A 1035 -23.08 -26.89 -32.47
CA SER A 1035 -23.65 -27.59 -31.33
C SER A 1035 -25.09 -28.00 -31.59
N TYR A 1036 -25.45 -29.21 -31.17
CA TYR A 1036 -26.81 -29.73 -31.18
C TYR A 1036 -27.23 -30.04 -29.75
N THR A 1037 -28.30 -29.38 -29.31
CA THR A 1037 -28.91 -29.61 -28.00
C THR A 1037 -30.25 -30.29 -28.20
N TRP A 1038 -30.47 -31.40 -27.49
CA TRP A 1038 -31.70 -32.17 -27.58
C TRP A 1038 -32.13 -32.74 -26.23
N GLU A 1039 -33.45 -32.80 -26.00
CA GLU A 1039 -34.01 -33.24 -24.71
C GLU A 1039 -34.70 -34.60 -24.82
N VAL A 1040 -34.49 -35.45 -23.80
CA VAL A 1040 -35.23 -36.71 -23.61
C VAL A 1040 -35.95 -36.70 -22.29
N ILE A 1041 -37.27 -36.76 -22.35
CA ILE A 1041 -38.10 -36.99 -21.16
C ILE A 1041 -38.26 -38.50 -20.97
N PRO A 1042 -37.73 -39.10 -19.88
CA PRO A 1042 -37.82 -40.54 -19.67
C PRO A 1042 -39.27 -40.99 -19.45
N ASN A 1043 -39.64 -42.11 -20.10
CA ASN A 1043 -40.98 -42.70 -20.01
C ASN A 1043 -41.33 -43.23 -18.61
N LYS A 1044 -40.31 -43.54 -17.79
CA LYS A 1044 -40.44 -43.95 -16.39
C LYS A 1044 -39.76 -42.92 -15.50
N GLU A 1045 -40.37 -42.63 -14.37
CA GLU A 1045 -39.83 -41.68 -13.39
C GLU A 1045 -38.50 -42.20 -12.83
N ILE A 1046 -37.43 -41.43 -13.02
CA ILE A 1046 -36.12 -41.73 -12.44
C ILE A 1046 -36.16 -41.32 -10.97
N ARG A 1047 -36.10 -42.31 -10.06
CA ARG A 1047 -36.17 -42.09 -8.63
C ARG A 1047 -34.78 -42.11 -8.02
N ILE A 1048 -34.18 -40.93 -7.86
CA ILE A 1048 -32.99 -40.74 -7.04
C ILE A 1048 -33.45 -40.32 -5.64
N PRO A 1049 -33.12 -41.05 -4.56
CA PRO A 1049 -33.70 -40.86 -3.22
C PRO A 1049 -33.60 -39.43 -2.66
N ILE A 1050 -32.57 -38.67 -3.06
CA ILE A 1050 -32.28 -37.32 -2.58
C ILE A 1050 -32.99 -36.24 -3.46
N PHE A 1051 -33.41 -36.58 -4.68
CA PHE A 1051 -33.96 -35.67 -5.69
C PHE A 1051 -35.42 -36.00 -6.08
N GLN A 1052 -36.25 -36.45 -5.13
CA GLN A 1052 -37.66 -36.80 -5.41
C GLN A 1052 -38.50 -35.57 -5.79
N SER A 1053 -39.20 -35.64 -6.92
CA SER A 1053 -40.07 -34.58 -7.44
C SER A 1053 -41.32 -34.40 -6.56
N THR A 1054 -41.72 -33.16 -6.30
CA THR A 1054 -43.04 -32.86 -5.72
C THR A 1054 -44.11 -33.00 -6.80
N LYS A 1055 -45.35 -33.36 -6.42
CA LYS A 1055 -46.46 -33.73 -7.32
C LYS A 1055 -46.81 -32.74 -8.46
N ASN A 1056 -46.25 -31.53 -8.48
CA ASN A 1056 -46.48 -30.49 -9.49
C ASN A 1056 -45.21 -30.03 -10.25
N SER A 1057 -44.06 -30.71 -10.09
CA SER A 1057 -42.82 -30.34 -10.78
C SER A 1057 -42.69 -31.04 -12.14
N ILE A 1058 -42.15 -30.34 -13.14
CA ILE A 1058 -41.87 -30.88 -14.48
C ILE A 1058 -40.95 -32.09 -14.33
N LYS A 1059 -41.27 -33.18 -15.04
CA LYS A 1059 -40.49 -34.42 -14.97
C LYS A 1059 -39.01 -34.13 -15.24
N PRO A 1060 -38.08 -34.71 -14.45
CA PRO A 1060 -36.66 -34.67 -14.78
C PRO A 1060 -36.45 -35.16 -16.21
N TYR A 1061 -35.58 -34.49 -16.94
CA TYR A 1061 -35.27 -34.81 -18.33
C TYR A 1061 -33.76 -34.83 -18.53
N PHE A 1062 -33.32 -35.59 -19.53
CA PHE A 1062 -31.95 -35.52 -19.99
C PHE A 1062 -31.85 -34.45 -21.06
N GLU A 1063 -30.89 -33.55 -20.91
CA GLU A 1063 -30.46 -32.63 -21.95
C GLU A 1063 -29.10 -33.13 -22.43
N HIS A 1064 -29.01 -33.39 -23.73
CA HIS A 1064 -27.78 -33.81 -24.37
C HIS A 1064 -27.25 -32.64 -25.20
N ASN A 1065 -25.95 -32.41 -25.14
CA ASN A 1065 -25.25 -31.40 -25.92
C ASN A 1065 -24.10 -32.06 -26.68
N GLU A 1066 -24.22 -32.09 -28.00
CA GLU A 1066 -23.14 -32.46 -28.90
C GLU A 1066 -22.48 -31.18 -29.40
N LYS A 1067 -21.19 -31.01 -29.20
CA LYS A 1067 -20.45 -29.82 -29.65
C LYS A 1067 -19.19 -30.22 -30.40
N ILE A 1068 -19.03 -29.70 -31.61
CA ILE A 1068 -17.79 -29.79 -32.37
C ILE A 1068 -17.21 -28.38 -32.51
N THR A 1069 -15.93 -28.23 -32.19
CA THR A 1069 -15.17 -26.99 -32.31
C THR A 1069 -13.98 -27.23 -33.22
N TRP A 1070 -13.86 -26.43 -34.26
CA TRP A 1070 -12.78 -26.45 -35.21
C TRP A 1070 -12.09 -25.10 -35.21
N SER A 1071 -10.83 -25.05 -34.80
CA SER A 1071 -10.01 -23.84 -34.78
C SER A 1071 -8.80 -24.00 -35.71
N THR A 1072 -8.48 -22.96 -36.46
CA THR A 1072 -7.22 -22.85 -37.20
C THR A 1072 -6.59 -21.50 -36.98
N SER A 1073 -5.26 -21.46 -36.87
CA SER A 1073 -4.49 -20.22 -36.81
C SER A 1073 -3.31 -20.33 -37.75
N SER A 1074 -3.01 -19.28 -38.50
CA SER A 1074 -1.83 -19.19 -39.36
C SER A 1074 -1.16 -17.85 -39.15
N ASP A 1075 0.09 -17.88 -38.68
CA ASP A 1075 0.97 -16.73 -38.59
C ASP A 1075 1.99 -16.81 -39.73
N TYR A 1076 1.85 -15.92 -40.71
CA TYR A 1076 2.69 -15.92 -41.89
C TYR A 1076 4.06 -15.26 -41.66
N SER A 1077 4.25 -14.47 -40.59
CA SER A 1077 5.58 -13.91 -40.28
C SER A 1077 6.46 -14.94 -39.58
N LEU A 1078 5.85 -15.77 -38.72
CA LEU A 1078 6.53 -16.87 -38.02
C LEU A 1078 6.47 -18.20 -38.78
N ASN A 1079 5.79 -18.24 -39.94
CA ASN A 1079 5.54 -19.46 -40.72
C ASN A 1079 4.94 -20.61 -39.89
N THR A 1080 4.07 -20.28 -38.93
CA THR A 1080 3.43 -21.28 -38.06
C THR A 1080 1.96 -21.44 -38.42
N SER A 1081 1.46 -22.68 -38.35
CA SER A 1081 0.03 -22.96 -38.50
C SER A 1081 -0.42 -23.96 -37.44
N THR A 1082 -1.52 -23.68 -36.76
CA THR A 1082 -2.17 -24.59 -35.81
C THR A 1082 -3.55 -25.01 -36.31
N PHE A 1083 -3.91 -26.24 -35.99
CA PHE A 1083 -5.22 -26.84 -36.25
C PHE A 1083 -5.67 -27.56 -34.98
N THR A 1084 -6.84 -27.21 -34.47
CA THR A 1084 -7.44 -27.84 -33.30
C THR A 1084 -8.85 -28.31 -33.65
N LEU A 1085 -9.14 -29.57 -33.37
CA LEU A 1085 -10.48 -30.16 -33.49
C LEU A 1085 -10.87 -30.75 -32.13
N THR A 1086 -11.98 -30.30 -31.58
CA THR A 1086 -12.53 -30.82 -30.33
C THR A 1086 -13.96 -31.29 -30.56
N ILE A 1087 -14.27 -32.50 -30.13
CA ILE A 1087 -15.61 -33.07 -30.10
C ILE A 1087 -15.96 -33.28 -28.63
N LYS A 1088 -17.09 -32.74 -28.21
CA LYS A 1088 -17.59 -32.76 -26.85
C LYS A 1088 -19.01 -33.32 -26.84
N HIS A 1089 -19.24 -34.29 -25.97
CA HIS A 1089 -20.56 -34.77 -25.62
C HIS A 1089 -20.80 -34.48 -24.14
N SER A 1090 -21.94 -33.88 -23.80
CA SER A 1090 -22.38 -33.80 -22.40
C SER A 1090 -23.83 -34.21 -22.27
N THR A 1091 -24.13 -35.04 -21.28
CA THR A 1091 -25.48 -35.41 -20.87
C THR A 1091 -25.76 -34.85 -19.48
N ASN A 1092 -26.76 -33.98 -19.38
CA ASN A 1092 -27.20 -33.35 -18.14
C ASN A 1092 -28.56 -33.94 -17.74
N LEU A 1093 -28.66 -34.59 -16.59
CA LEU A 1093 -29.95 -34.91 -15.97
C LEU A 1093 -30.43 -33.69 -15.18
N ILE A 1094 -31.41 -32.98 -15.71
CA ILE A 1094 -31.90 -31.70 -15.16
C ILE A 1094 -33.05 -31.93 -14.17
N PHE A 1095 -32.90 -31.38 -12.96
CA PHE A 1095 -33.98 -31.22 -11.98
C PHE A 1095 -34.27 -29.72 -11.83
N LYS A 1096 -35.34 -29.24 -12.49
CA LYS A 1096 -35.64 -27.82 -12.76
C LYS A 1096 -35.48 -26.85 -11.57
N ASP A 1097 -35.67 -27.35 -10.33
CA ASP A 1097 -35.57 -26.55 -9.10
C ASP A 1097 -34.54 -27.06 -8.07
N ARG A 1098 -33.70 -28.06 -8.42
CA ARG A 1098 -32.79 -28.74 -7.45
C ARG A 1098 -31.36 -28.99 -7.94
N GLY A 1099 -31.05 -28.69 -9.20
CA GLY A 1099 -29.71 -28.84 -9.78
C GLY A 1099 -29.67 -29.83 -10.95
N ASN A 1100 -28.46 -30.16 -11.42
CA ASN A 1100 -28.25 -31.14 -12.47
C ASN A 1100 -27.17 -32.16 -12.08
N ILE A 1101 -27.19 -33.32 -12.72
CA ILE A 1101 -26.08 -34.28 -12.71
C ILE A 1101 -25.56 -34.32 -14.15
N SER A 1102 -24.30 -33.98 -14.35
CA SER A 1102 -23.69 -33.87 -15.68
C SER A 1102 -22.64 -34.96 -15.85
N ILE A 1103 -22.68 -35.65 -16.98
CA ILE A 1103 -21.61 -36.54 -17.44
C ILE A 1103 -21.10 -35.99 -18.76
N PHE A 1104 -19.79 -35.86 -18.94
CA PHE A 1104 -19.22 -35.37 -20.18
C PHE A 1104 -18.02 -36.17 -20.65
N ALA A 1105 -17.79 -36.15 -21.95
CA ALA A 1105 -16.63 -36.72 -22.62
C ALA A 1105 -16.19 -35.78 -23.74
N ASP A 1106 -14.92 -35.36 -23.67
CA ASP A 1106 -14.30 -34.45 -24.60
C ASP A 1106 -13.08 -35.14 -25.24
N LEU A 1107 -13.00 -35.08 -26.56
CA LEU A 1107 -11.89 -35.59 -27.37
C LEU A 1107 -11.30 -34.44 -28.18
N GLY A 1108 -10.00 -34.23 -28.08
CA GLY A 1108 -9.29 -33.15 -28.74
C GLY A 1108 -8.09 -33.63 -29.53
N ILE A 1109 -7.90 -33.08 -30.73
CA ILE A 1109 -6.68 -33.21 -31.53
C ILE A 1109 -6.16 -31.80 -31.76
N ASP A 1110 -4.92 -31.54 -31.38
CA ASP A 1110 -4.21 -30.31 -31.72
C ASP A 1110 -2.98 -30.63 -32.56
N GLN A 1111 -2.80 -29.87 -33.63
CA GLN A 1111 -1.67 -29.99 -34.55
C GLN A 1111 -1.00 -28.63 -34.67
N LYS A 1112 0.32 -28.58 -34.45
CA LYS A 1112 1.14 -27.38 -34.68
C LYS A 1112 2.23 -27.68 -35.70
N LYS A 1113 2.27 -26.89 -36.77
CA LYS A 1113 3.27 -26.98 -37.83
C LYS A 1113 4.10 -25.70 -37.87
N ILE A 1114 5.42 -25.85 -37.90
CA ILE A 1114 6.39 -24.76 -38.03
C ILE A 1114 7.14 -24.98 -39.36
N LYS A 1115 6.98 -24.07 -40.31
CA LYS A 1115 7.70 -24.09 -41.59
C LYS A 1115 8.88 -23.11 -41.51
N GLY A 1116 10.07 -23.49 -42.00
CA GLY A 1116 11.26 -22.61 -41.97
C GLY A 1116 12.54 -23.25 -41.44
N LEU A 1117 12.48 -24.47 -40.92
CA LEU A 1117 13.65 -25.33 -40.66
C LEU A 1117 13.85 -26.27 -41.86
N GLU A 1118 15.09 -26.70 -42.13
CA GLU A 1118 15.42 -27.65 -43.23
C GLU A 1118 14.57 -28.93 -43.19
N ASN A 1119 14.02 -29.29 -42.02
CA ASN A 1119 12.99 -30.29 -41.82
C ASN A 1119 11.75 -29.64 -41.16
N PRO A 1120 10.56 -29.65 -41.79
CA PRO A 1120 9.34 -29.16 -41.16
C PRO A 1120 8.99 -30.02 -39.93
N ILE A 1121 8.82 -29.38 -38.78
CA ILE A 1121 8.42 -30.05 -37.54
C ILE A 1121 6.90 -29.96 -37.39
N GLU A 1122 6.26 -31.12 -37.23
CA GLU A 1122 4.83 -31.26 -36.96
C GLU A 1122 4.62 -31.91 -35.59
N TYR A 1123 3.92 -31.22 -34.69
CA TYR A 1123 3.51 -31.76 -33.40
C TYR A 1123 2.05 -32.16 -33.46
N TYR A 1124 1.72 -33.31 -32.89
CA TYR A 1124 0.35 -33.79 -32.71
C TYR A 1124 0.13 -34.07 -31.22
N LEU A 1125 -0.91 -33.46 -30.65
CA LEU A 1125 -1.35 -33.70 -29.29
C LEU A 1125 -2.77 -34.28 -29.34
N PHE A 1126 -2.94 -35.44 -28.73
CA PHE A 1126 -4.24 -36.09 -28.56
C PHE A 1126 -4.62 -36.02 -27.09
N GLY A 1127 -5.75 -35.40 -26.78
CA GLY A 1127 -6.27 -35.26 -25.42
C GLY A 1127 -7.65 -35.88 -25.29
N MET A 1128 -7.91 -36.51 -24.14
CA MET A 1128 -9.23 -36.99 -23.75
C MET A 1128 -9.51 -36.55 -22.32
N GLU A 1129 -10.69 -36.01 -22.08
CA GLU A 1129 -11.19 -35.64 -20.75
C GLU A 1129 -12.58 -36.27 -20.56
N THR A 1130 -12.81 -36.90 -19.41
CA THR A 1130 -14.11 -37.51 -19.07
C THR A 1130 -14.41 -37.21 -17.60
N GLY A 1131 -15.65 -36.84 -17.29
CA GLY A 1131 -16.05 -36.45 -15.92
C GLY A 1131 -17.52 -36.69 -15.62
#